data_AF-A0A6I2TVL4-F1
#
_entry.id   AF-A0A6I2TVL4-F1
#
_cell.length_a   1.000
_cell.length_b   1.000
_cell.length_c   1.000
_cell.angle_alpha   90.00
_cell.angle_beta   90.00
_cell.angle_gamma   90.00
#
_symmetry.space_group_name_H-M   'P 1'
#
loop_
_entity.id
_entity.type
_entity.pdbx_description
1 polymer ?
#
loop_
_entity_poly.entity_id
_entity_poly.type
_entity_poly.pdbx_seq_one_letter_code
_entity_poly.pdbx_strand_id
1 'polypeptide(L)'
;MKKLYKDIRFTKGILTLTAGLLIAGCSAEDELGNNSSAQQLNMIPMVNDLQKSRANDEDALHEKTLSKLDFQMFEPESGKCCVNHQSSSPAEKQAEVLGKDNWKVDLNLQEDHSYNYYAVANAQADLSKKTLEELQTATQQDNDIWQPYPQAKDKKFLMSAKGQYIIRKDPIQDIPVELVRAAAKIKLNLSSSVSGYNMTSVNWKFLNYNTNTAVFAGQTATPNIMSNNEDNTVDKIEANKCSVTTYSYFTTWTSQEDAPKIAVKVVFESTDGKNEKREKELTIPVRDPKGEKKLERNYIYTVNADIKRLKDNINIDYDKELGYLKWAITKWTTGEDTEVDADKASYLVVYPTKLDMKDKSLDESIQWFAAEECSTSDKNRYEINKFGEISTQDVQFGGADAKYSGETCDNKRGWIRIETGGQPSHNTVVYCKFKIGFNKNGHSKYQDVLVRKYPAVYSLNVESVNSDHTKDIKNRLYTVQVANTRNSNYSQYTFAKPKLDNNNMSQDNTVSPAFIIASTVGEGDHAKGNFYESNQAARDYCKKYTETAKTRKGEAVEMNGWRLPTQDEVKVILGLQKIDEAKNAFGKVMTGECYWTLDGNTSGYNNDKKQDGKFVRCVRDLKLDEIEKIENQDIE
;
A
#
# COMPACT_ATOMS: atom_id res chain seq x y z
N MET A 1 9.84 -42.79 8.56
CA MET A 1 11.32 -42.94 8.42
C MET A 1 11.75 -42.32 7.09
N LYS A 2 12.63 -41.30 7.16
CA LYS A 2 13.64 -40.84 6.20
C LYS A 2 13.33 -40.77 4.67
N LYS A 3 13.64 -39.57 4.12
CA LYS A 3 13.96 -39.18 2.72
C LYS A 3 12.74 -39.12 1.76
N LEU A 4 12.50 -38.09 0.93
CA LEU A 4 13.42 -37.34 0.06
C LEU A 4 12.85 -35.94 -0.28
N TYR A 5 13.75 -35.02 -0.61
CA TYR A 5 13.57 -33.57 -0.85
C TYR A 5 13.34 -33.21 -2.34
N LYS A 6 12.88 -31.96 -2.58
CA LYS A 6 13.07 -31.07 -3.75
C LYS A 6 12.24 -31.31 -5.03
N ASP A 7 11.28 -30.42 -5.27
CA ASP A 7 11.27 -29.48 -6.43
C ASP A 7 9.99 -28.62 -6.44
N ILE A 8 10.10 -27.32 -6.15
CA ILE A 8 9.15 -26.31 -6.65
C ILE A 8 9.98 -25.15 -7.19
N ARG A 9 9.97 -25.01 -8.53
CA ARG A 9 10.63 -23.93 -9.26
C ARG A 9 9.87 -22.63 -9.02
N PHE A 10 10.50 -21.68 -8.33
CA PHE A 10 10.09 -20.27 -8.37
C PHE A 10 10.73 -19.60 -9.59
N THR A 11 9.91 -19.27 -10.59
CA THR A 11 10.29 -18.43 -11.72
C THR A 11 10.52 -17.00 -11.21
N LYS A 12 11.77 -16.66 -10.88
CA LYS A 12 12.22 -15.28 -10.66
C LYS A 12 12.40 -14.60 -12.02
N GLY A 13 11.51 -13.68 -12.37
CA GLY A 13 11.75 -12.72 -13.44
C GLY A 13 12.83 -11.72 -13.01
N ILE A 14 14.07 -11.96 -13.44
CA ILE A 14 15.15 -10.99 -13.39
C ILE A 14 14.96 -10.03 -14.56
N LEU A 15 14.71 -8.76 -14.25
CA LEU A 15 14.78 -7.67 -15.21
C LEU A 15 16.26 -7.36 -15.45
N THR A 16 16.83 -7.86 -16.54
CA THR A 16 18.19 -7.53 -16.99
C THR A 16 18.20 -6.09 -17.49
N LEU A 17 18.83 -5.20 -16.72
CA LEU A 17 19.17 -3.86 -17.18
C LEU A 17 20.50 -3.94 -17.95
N THR A 18 20.44 -4.09 -19.26
CA THR A 18 21.60 -3.97 -20.15
C THR A 18 21.94 -2.49 -20.33
N ALA A 19 22.87 -1.99 -19.52
CA ALA A 19 23.59 -0.75 -19.84
C ALA A 19 24.78 -1.12 -20.73
N GLY A 20 24.71 -0.72 -22.00
CA GLY A 20 25.80 -0.87 -22.95
C GLY A 20 26.96 0.08 -22.68
N LEU A 21 28.17 -0.43 -22.84
CA LEU A 21 29.36 0.35 -23.18
C LEU A 21 30.10 -0.38 -24.30
N LEU A 22 30.32 0.38 -25.37
CA LEU A 22 31.01 0.04 -26.61
C LEU A 22 32.47 -0.32 -26.36
N ILE A 23 32.99 -1.40 -26.96
CA ILE A 23 34.31 -1.40 -27.62
C ILE A 23 34.22 -2.26 -28.89
N ALA A 24 34.60 -1.67 -30.02
CA ALA A 24 34.73 -2.29 -31.32
C ALA A 24 36.16 -2.79 -31.57
N GLY A 25 36.29 -3.80 -32.46
CA GLY A 25 37.53 -4.18 -33.17
C GLY A 25 38.33 -5.30 -32.50
N CYS A 26 38.20 -6.55 -32.94
CA CYS A 26 38.89 -7.23 -34.05
C CYS A 26 40.27 -7.83 -33.71
N SER A 27 40.31 -9.16 -33.87
CA SER A 27 41.38 -9.99 -34.44
C SER A 27 42.37 -10.69 -33.52
N ALA A 28 42.59 -11.95 -33.93
CA ALA A 28 43.72 -12.84 -33.75
C ALA A 28 43.80 -13.69 -32.47
N GLU A 29 43.82 -14.99 -32.73
CA GLU A 29 44.23 -16.08 -31.86
C GLU A 29 45.66 -15.84 -31.36
N ASP A 30 45.86 -15.98 -30.06
CA ASP A 30 47.14 -16.38 -29.48
C ASP A 30 46.84 -17.24 -28.25
N GLU A 31 47.31 -18.48 -28.27
CA GLU A 31 47.28 -19.39 -27.15
C GLU A 31 48.29 -18.94 -26.07
N LEU A 32 47.96 -19.25 -24.81
CA LEU A 32 48.78 -19.14 -23.59
C LEU A 32 48.88 -17.75 -22.92
N GLY A 33 47.88 -17.45 -22.09
CA GLY A 33 47.92 -16.36 -21.11
C GLY A 33 46.68 -16.31 -20.21
N ASN A 34 46.57 -17.27 -19.29
CA ASN A 34 45.75 -17.22 -18.06
C ASN A 34 44.44 -16.38 -18.11
N ASN A 35 43.39 -16.92 -18.74
CA ASN A 35 42.03 -16.39 -18.57
C ASN A 35 41.55 -16.71 -17.14
N SER A 36 41.86 -15.84 -16.17
CA SER A 36 41.22 -15.88 -14.86
C SER A 36 39.76 -15.48 -15.05
N SER A 37 38.88 -16.46 -15.27
CA SER A 37 37.46 -16.31 -15.02
C SER A 37 37.30 -15.62 -13.66
N ALA A 38 36.62 -14.47 -13.60
CA ALA A 38 36.48 -13.70 -12.37
C ALA A 38 35.97 -14.61 -11.24
N GLN A 39 36.80 -14.80 -10.20
CA GLN A 39 36.48 -15.60 -9.02
C GLN A 39 36.22 -14.65 -7.86
N GLN A 40 35.14 -14.87 -7.11
CA GLN A 40 34.73 -13.96 -6.06
C GLN A 40 33.84 -14.61 -5.00
N LEU A 41 34.08 -14.30 -3.74
CA LEU A 41 33.15 -14.59 -2.64
C LEU A 41 32.53 -13.28 -2.17
N ASN A 42 31.21 -13.23 -2.11
CA ASN A 42 30.46 -12.06 -1.67
C ASN A 42 29.55 -12.39 -0.49
N MET A 43 29.21 -11.36 0.28
CA MET A 43 28.00 -11.36 1.10
C MET A 43 26.98 -10.37 0.52
N ILE A 44 25.70 -10.70 0.68
CA ILE A 44 24.59 -9.83 0.29
C ILE A 44 23.75 -9.56 1.55
N PRO A 45 23.89 -8.39 2.19
CA PRO A 45 23.11 -8.03 3.37
C PRO A 45 21.66 -7.75 2.97
N MET A 46 20.73 -8.33 3.71
CA MET A 46 19.29 -8.19 3.51
C MET A 46 18.65 -7.92 4.86
N VAL A 47 18.03 -6.75 5.03
CA VAL A 47 17.19 -6.51 6.21
C VAL A 47 15.88 -7.26 5.99
N ASN A 48 15.60 -8.22 6.86
CA ASN A 48 14.35 -8.95 6.81
C ASN A 48 13.23 -7.97 7.22
N ASP A 49 12.17 -7.82 6.40
CA ASP A 49 11.04 -6.90 6.66
C ASP A 49 9.75 -7.29 5.90
N LEU A 50 8.58 -7.07 6.52
CA LEU A 50 7.24 -7.41 5.99
C LEU A 50 6.53 -6.27 5.26
N GLN A 51 6.81 -5.01 5.60
CA GLN A 51 5.98 -3.90 5.12
C GLN A 51 6.73 -3.08 4.08
N LYS A 52 6.32 -3.24 2.81
CA LYS A 52 6.33 -2.09 1.88
C LYS A 52 5.23 -1.13 2.34
N SER A 53 5.44 -0.45 3.46
CA SER A 53 4.58 0.66 3.86
C SER A 53 4.76 1.76 2.81
N ARG A 54 3.68 2.10 2.09
CA ARG A 54 3.62 3.30 1.23
C ARG A 54 3.45 4.59 2.04
N ALA A 55 3.57 4.53 3.36
CA ALA A 55 3.55 5.69 4.23
C ALA A 55 4.97 6.24 4.38
N ASN A 56 5.20 7.46 3.90
CA ASN A 56 6.49 8.16 3.99
C ASN A 56 6.96 8.34 5.45
N ASP A 57 6.07 8.22 6.43
CA ASP A 57 6.36 8.47 7.85
C ASP A 57 7.17 7.34 8.52
N GLU A 58 7.06 6.07 8.07
CA GLU A 58 7.82 4.96 8.68
C GLU A 58 9.27 4.89 8.17
N ASP A 59 9.54 5.34 6.93
CA ASP A 59 10.91 5.47 6.41
C ASP A 59 11.71 6.54 7.16
N ALA A 60 11.04 7.55 7.75
CA ALA A 60 11.67 8.56 8.59
C ALA A 60 12.26 7.99 9.89
N LEU A 61 11.80 6.82 10.37
CA LEU A 61 12.26 6.24 11.65
C LEU A 61 13.64 5.55 11.57
N HIS A 62 14.27 5.52 10.39
CA HIS A 62 15.57 4.90 10.15
C HIS A 62 15.67 3.41 10.54
N GLU A 63 14.54 2.71 10.63
CA GLU A 63 14.46 1.33 11.13
C GLU A 63 15.22 0.31 10.25
N LYS A 64 15.50 0.63 8.98
CA LYS A 64 16.21 -0.22 8.01
C LYS A 64 17.64 0.22 7.72
N THR A 65 18.06 1.37 8.28
CA THR A 65 19.32 1.99 7.92
C THR A 65 20.49 1.09 8.29
N LEU A 66 21.33 0.72 7.32
CA LEU A 66 22.58 0.01 7.54
C LEU A 66 23.73 1.03 7.50
N SER A 67 24.21 1.46 8.67
CA SER A 67 25.30 2.44 8.78
C SER A 67 26.69 1.80 8.82
N LYS A 68 26.81 0.63 9.43
CA LYS A 68 28.04 -0.17 9.52
C LYS A 68 27.65 -1.64 9.55
N LEU A 69 28.44 -2.50 8.95
CA LEU A 69 28.27 -3.95 9.03
C LEU A 69 29.61 -4.67 9.23
N ASP A 70 29.69 -5.50 10.26
CA ASP A 70 30.80 -6.42 10.50
C ASP A 70 30.36 -7.85 10.12
N PHE A 71 31.23 -8.60 9.44
CA PHE A 71 31.00 -9.99 9.02
C PHE A 71 32.22 -10.85 9.35
N GLN A 72 32.00 -11.95 10.05
CA GLN A 72 33.04 -12.93 10.34
C GLN A 72 32.56 -14.35 10.00
N MET A 73 33.48 -15.16 9.48
CA MET A 73 33.23 -16.57 9.16
C MET A 73 34.30 -17.44 9.80
N PHE A 74 33.87 -18.53 10.43
CA PHE A 74 34.70 -19.39 11.25
C PHE A 74 34.63 -20.84 10.77
N GLU A 75 35.78 -21.49 10.81
CA GLU A 75 35.89 -22.94 10.65
C GLU A 75 35.24 -23.63 11.87
N PRO A 76 34.30 -24.56 11.66
CA PRO A 76 33.46 -25.09 12.73
C PRO A 76 34.18 -25.94 13.78
N GLU A 77 35.26 -26.65 13.44
CA GLU A 77 35.94 -27.56 14.37
C GLU A 77 37.00 -26.85 15.22
N SER A 78 37.80 -26.00 14.58
CA SER A 78 38.90 -25.26 15.18
C SER A 78 38.48 -23.92 15.77
N GLY A 79 37.34 -23.37 15.36
CA GLY A 79 36.91 -22.01 15.71
C GLY A 79 37.79 -20.91 15.11
N LYS A 80 38.68 -21.24 14.17
CA LYS A 80 39.55 -20.28 13.51
C LYS A 80 38.75 -19.36 12.59
N CYS A 81 38.96 -18.06 12.70
CA CYS A 81 38.38 -17.06 11.80
C CYS A 81 39.04 -17.17 10.42
N CYS A 82 38.24 -17.45 9.39
CA CYS A 82 38.68 -17.55 7.98
C CYS A 82 38.40 -16.27 7.21
N VAL A 83 37.31 -15.57 7.52
CA VAL A 83 36.93 -14.29 6.89
C VAL A 83 36.60 -13.30 7.98
N ASN A 84 37.13 -12.09 7.85
CA ASN A 84 36.81 -10.96 8.71
C ASN A 84 36.69 -9.71 7.82
N HIS A 85 35.49 -9.16 7.72
CA HIS A 85 35.17 -8.09 6.81
C HIS A 85 34.36 -7.00 7.52
N GLN A 86 34.64 -5.74 7.19
CA GLN A 86 33.93 -4.58 7.69
C GLN A 86 33.50 -3.68 6.53
N SER A 87 32.23 -3.30 6.53
CA SER A 87 31.69 -2.29 5.61
C SER A 87 31.23 -1.07 6.40
N SER A 88 31.74 0.11 6.02
CA SER A 88 31.39 1.41 6.60
C SER A 88 30.19 2.06 5.91
N SER A 89 29.71 1.51 4.80
CA SER A 89 28.55 2.03 4.04
C SER A 89 27.82 0.89 3.31
N PRO A 90 27.37 -0.14 4.03
CA PRO A 90 26.68 -1.28 3.44
C PRO A 90 25.35 -0.84 2.84
N ALA A 91 25.00 -1.39 1.68
CA ALA A 91 23.71 -1.20 1.05
C ALA A 91 22.93 -2.51 0.99
N GLU A 92 21.64 -2.46 1.31
CA GLU A 92 20.76 -3.62 1.24
C GLU A 92 20.74 -4.19 -0.19
N LYS A 93 20.87 -5.51 -0.32
CA LYS A 93 20.90 -6.25 -1.61
C LYS A 93 22.07 -5.90 -2.53
N GLN A 94 23.06 -5.13 -2.06
CA GLN A 94 24.30 -4.89 -2.78
C GLN A 94 25.39 -5.85 -2.30
N ALA A 95 26.07 -6.51 -3.24
CA ALA A 95 27.14 -7.44 -2.91
C ALA A 95 28.37 -6.72 -2.33
N GLU A 96 28.87 -7.24 -1.23
CA GLU A 96 30.11 -6.82 -0.58
C GLU A 96 31.16 -7.92 -0.74
N VAL A 97 32.36 -7.55 -1.20
CA VAL A 97 33.38 -8.51 -1.59
C VAL A 97 34.16 -9.01 -0.37
N LEU A 98 34.08 -10.31 -0.11
CA LEU A 98 34.79 -10.99 0.97
C LEU A 98 36.14 -11.56 0.51
N GLY A 99 36.26 -11.95 -0.76
CA GLY A 99 37.49 -12.47 -1.36
C GLY A 99 37.44 -12.41 -2.89
N LYS A 100 38.61 -12.29 -3.52
CA LYS A 100 38.79 -12.21 -4.99
C LYS A 100 39.80 -13.24 -5.46
N ASP A 101 39.83 -13.50 -6.75
CA ASP A 101 40.83 -14.35 -7.41
C ASP A 101 40.88 -15.73 -6.76
N ASN A 102 42.00 -16.15 -6.18
CA ASN A 102 42.14 -17.47 -5.57
C ASN A 102 41.59 -17.54 -4.13
N TRP A 103 40.44 -16.90 -3.91
CA TRP A 103 39.85 -16.65 -2.58
C TRP A 103 39.68 -17.90 -1.72
N LYS A 104 39.47 -19.08 -2.33
CA LYS A 104 39.37 -20.34 -1.60
C LYS A 104 40.70 -20.70 -0.93
N VAL A 105 41.82 -20.53 -1.63
CA VAL A 105 43.15 -20.80 -1.07
C VAL A 105 43.55 -19.70 -0.09
N ASP A 106 43.34 -18.44 -0.47
CA ASP A 106 43.78 -17.28 0.32
C ASP A 106 43.05 -17.18 1.67
N LEU A 107 41.77 -17.54 1.71
CA LEU A 107 40.96 -17.59 2.93
C LEU A 107 41.00 -18.97 3.62
N ASN A 108 41.79 -19.92 3.10
CA ASN A 108 41.89 -21.30 3.58
C ASN A 108 40.51 -21.98 3.72
N LEU A 109 39.70 -21.87 2.68
CA LEU A 109 38.35 -22.41 2.55
C LEU A 109 38.34 -23.67 1.68
N GLN A 110 37.67 -24.72 2.16
CA GLN A 110 37.59 -26.01 1.48
C GLN A 110 36.27 -26.16 0.73
N GLU A 111 36.33 -26.73 -0.48
CA GLU A 111 35.13 -27.08 -1.25
C GLU A 111 34.30 -28.14 -0.52
N ASP A 112 32.99 -28.01 -0.65
CA ASP A 112 31.97 -28.84 -0.02
C ASP A 112 32.03 -28.86 1.52
N HIS A 113 32.74 -27.92 2.14
CA HIS A 113 32.80 -27.71 3.61
C HIS A 113 31.88 -26.56 4.06
N SER A 114 31.29 -26.72 5.25
CA SER A 114 30.33 -25.76 5.83
C SER A 114 30.99 -24.91 6.90
N TYR A 115 30.80 -23.59 6.84
CA TYR A 115 31.39 -22.62 7.77
C TYR A 115 30.30 -21.86 8.53
N ASN A 116 30.56 -21.55 9.80
CA ASN A 116 29.66 -20.73 10.60
C ASN A 116 29.96 -19.25 10.34
N TYR A 117 28.94 -18.44 10.04
CA TYR A 117 29.09 -17.00 9.89
C TYR A 117 28.29 -16.22 10.93
N TYR A 118 28.79 -15.03 11.24
CA TYR A 118 28.20 -14.04 12.13
C TYR A 118 28.27 -12.69 11.43
N ALA A 119 27.12 -12.05 11.26
CA ALA A 119 27.02 -10.74 10.66
C ALA A 119 26.20 -9.82 11.56
N VAL A 120 26.62 -8.57 11.66
CA VAL A 120 26.02 -7.61 12.57
C VAL A 120 26.08 -6.21 11.98
N ALA A 121 24.94 -5.55 11.95
CA ALA A 121 24.82 -4.17 11.53
C ALA A 121 24.53 -3.27 12.72
N ASN A 122 25.12 -2.07 12.68
CA ASN A 122 24.90 -1.00 13.64
C ASN A 122 25.20 -1.36 15.12
N ALA A 123 26.09 -2.32 15.35
CA ALA A 123 26.60 -2.55 16.70
C ALA A 123 27.41 -1.34 17.19
N GLN A 124 27.30 -1.02 18.47
CA GLN A 124 28.09 0.03 19.12
C GLN A 124 29.56 -0.40 19.26
N ALA A 125 29.80 -1.68 19.58
CA ALA A 125 31.14 -2.24 19.66
C ALA A 125 31.64 -2.68 18.28
N ASP A 126 32.96 -2.60 18.08
CA ASP A 126 33.63 -3.16 16.91
C ASP A 126 33.75 -4.68 17.07
N LEU A 127 32.91 -5.43 16.35
CA LEU A 127 32.82 -6.87 16.54
C LEU A 127 33.85 -7.62 15.69
N SER A 128 34.46 -6.98 14.70
CA SER A 128 35.54 -7.55 13.87
C SER A 128 36.76 -8.03 14.67
N LYS A 129 36.97 -7.50 15.88
CA LYS A 129 38.11 -7.85 16.74
C LYS A 129 37.79 -8.96 17.73
N LYS A 130 36.55 -9.47 17.73
CA LYS A 130 36.11 -10.50 18.66
C LYS A 130 36.42 -11.89 18.15
N THR A 131 36.79 -12.75 19.09
CA THR A 131 36.86 -14.20 18.93
C THR A 131 35.46 -14.81 18.85
N LEU A 132 35.37 -16.08 18.43
CA LEU A 132 34.09 -16.80 18.38
C LEU A 132 33.41 -16.86 19.76
N GLU A 133 34.18 -17.07 20.83
CA GLU A 133 33.67 -17.12 22.21
C GLU A 133 33.08 -15.76 22.65
N GLU A 134 33.77 -14.67 22.31
CA GLU A 134 33.30 -13.31 22.60
C GLU A 134 32.05 -12.93 21.79
N LEU A 135 31.93 -13.39 20.53
CA LEU A 135 30.71 -13.20 19.74
C LEU A 135 29.53 -14.01 20.30
N GLN A 136 29.81 -15.19 20.86
CA GLN A 136 28.80 -16.08 21.44
C GLN A 136 28.17 -15.51 22.73
N THR A 137 28.84 -14.56 23.37
CA THR A 137 28.42 -13.91 24.62
C THR A 137 28.23 -12.40 24.49
N ALA A 138 28.34 -11.85 23.27
CA ALA A 138 28.28 -10.42 23.03
C ALA A 138 26.91 -9.82 23.39
N THR A 139 26.93 -8.76 24.20
CA THR A 139 25.76 -7.96 24.56
C THR A 139 25.97 -6.50 24.22
N GLN A 140 24.88 -5.74 24.18
CA GLN A 140 24.90 -4.30 23.93
C GLN A 140 23.82 -3.59 24.76
N GLN A 141 24.21 -2.47 25.37
CA GLN A 141 23.32 -1.57 26.06
C GLN A 141 22.96 -0.36 25.17
N ASP A 142 21.68 -0.07 25.06
CA ASP A 142 21.10 1.03 24.29
C ASP A 142 20.13 1.80 25.20
N ASN A 143 20.64 2.82 25.89
CA ASN A 143 19.89 3.59 26.88
C ASN A 143 18.75 4.40 26.26
N ASP A 144 18.85 4.75 24.99
CA ASP A 144 17.86 5.53 24.26
C ASP A 144 17.00 4.66 23.34
N ILE A 145 16.93 3.33 23.56
CA ILE A 145 16.09 2.41 22.75
C ILE A 145 14.63 2.88 22.66
N TRP A 146 14.11 3.49 23.72
CA TRP A 146 12.73 3.97 23.78
C TRP A 146 12.46 5.24 22.95
N GLN A 147 13.50 5.96 22.51
CA GLN A 147 13.37 7.21 21.75
C GLN A 147 13.44 6.93 20.23
N PRO A 148 12.34 7.09 19.48
CA PRO A 148 12.38 7.02 18.01
C PRO A 148 13.10 8.24 17.41
N TYR A 149 13.38 8.17 16.10
CA TYR A 149 13.72 9.36 15.32
C TYR A 149 12.44 10.19 15.06
N PRO A 150 12.49 11.54 15.03
CA PRO A 150 13.66 12.41 15.11
C PRO A 150 14.12 12.78 16.54
N GLN A 151 13.45 12.29 17.59
CA GLN A 151 13.81 12.59 18.98
C GLN A 151 15.25 12.14 19.29
N ALA A 152 15.67 10.99 18.73
CA ALA A 152 17.07 10.55 18.67
C ALA A 152 17.60 10.65 17.23
N LYS A 153 18.27 11.78 16.90
CA LYS A 153 18.72 12.10 15.53
C LYS A 153 19.66 11.07 14.89
N ASP A 154 20.44 10.36 15.71
CA ASP A 154 21.40 9.34 15.25
C ASP A 154 20.92 7.91 15.53
N LYS A 155 19.61 7.70 15.72
CA LYS A 155 19.07 6.40 16.11
C LYS A 155 19.39 5.33 15.07
N LYS A 156 20.03 4.25 15.53
CA LYS A 156 20.36 3.07 14.73
C LYS A 156 19.90 1.82 15.47
N PHE A 157 19.33 0.89 14.73
CA PHE A 157 18.88 -0.38 15.29
C PHE A 157 19.94 -1.45 15.06
N LEU A 158 20.34 -2.11 16.14
CA LEU A 158 21.17 -3.31 16.09
C LEU A 158 20.44 -4.39 15.30
N MET A 159 21.10 -4.95 14.29
CA MET A 159 20.60 -6.08 13.52
C MET A 159 21.68 -7.14 13.42
N SER A 160 21.29 -8.41 13.45
CA SER A 160 22.27 -9.48 13.36
C SER A 160 21.74 -10.70 12.62
N ALA A 161 22.67 -11.47 12.10
CA ALA A 161 22.46 -12.76 11.46
C ALA A 161 23.56 -13.73 11.92
N LYS A 162 23.21 -14.99 12.13
CA LYS A 162 24.18 -16.07 12.24
C LYS A 162 23.67 -17.28 11.49
N GLY A 163 24.55 -18.04 10.88
CA GLY A 163 24.15 -19.19 10.07
C GLY A 163 25.33 -20.01 9.62
N GLN A 164 25.04 -20.91 8.68
CA GLN A 164 26.04 -21.77 8.06
C GLN A 164 26.03 -21.56 6.55
N TYR A 165 27.20 -21.61 5.92
CA TYR A 165 27.35 -21.53 4.47
C TYR A 165 28.32 -22.58 3.95
N ILE A 166 27.91 -23.29 2.90
CA ILE A 166 28.72 -24.34 2.27
C ILE A 166 29.49 -23.71 1.11
N ILE A 167 30.82 -23.79 1.16
CA ILE A 167 31.70 -23.35 0.08
C ILE A 167 31.64 -24.36 -1.06
N ARG A 168 31.10 -23.96 -2.21
CA ARG A 168 30.95 -24.84 -3.39
C ARG A 168 32.13 -24.73 -4.34
N LYS A 169 32.11 -25.56 -5.40
CA LYS A 169 33.07 -25.48 -6.51
C LYS A 169 32.93 -24.21 -7.35
N ASP A 170 31.73 -23.61 -7.33
CA ASP A 170 31.43 -22.42 -8.13
C ASP A 170 32.46 -21.29 -7.91
N PRO A 171 32.94 -20.63 -8.98
CA PRO A 171 33.97 -19.59 -8.90
C PRO A 171 33.46 -18.29 -8.26
N ILE A 172 32.16 -18.02 -8.41
CA ILE A 172 31.46 -16.86 -7.83
C ILE A 172 30.38 -17.38 -6.88
N GLN A 173 30.41 -16.93 -5.62
CA GLN A 173 29.46 -17.35 -4.59
C GLN A 173 28.96 -16.15 -3.80
N ASP A 174 27.64 -16.11 -3.61
CA ASP A 174 26.97 -15.08 -2.83
C ASP A 174 26.38 -15.70 -1.55
N ILE A 175 26.78 -15.17 -0.40
CA ILE A 175 26.25 -15.52 0.92
C ILE A 175 25.05 -14.60 1.22
N PRO A 176 23.81 -15.10 1.26
CA PRO A 176 22.68 -14.29 1.70
C PRO A 176 22.76 -14.07 3.21
N VAL A 177 22.81 -12.81 3.63
CA VAL A 177 22.91 -12.44 5.05
C VAL A 177 21.62 -11.75 5.48
N GLU A 178 20.70 -12.53 6.05
CA GLU A 178 19.40 -12.05 6.53
C GLU A 178 19.51 -11.43 7.93
N LEU A 179 19.64 -10.12 7.98
CA LEU A 179 19.76 -9.32 9.20
C LEU A 179 18.40 -9.14 9.87
N VAL A 180 18.35 -9.44 11.16
CA VAL A 180 17.15 -9.38 12.00
C VAL A 180 17.35 -8.38 13.13
N ARG A 181 16.37 -7.50 13.39
CA ARG A 181 16.46 -6.49 14.46
C ARG A 181 16.54 -7.13 15.84
N ALA A 182 17.37 -6.57 16.71
CA ALA A 182 17.43 -6.98 18.11
C ALA A 182 16.26 -6.42 18.95
N ALA A 183 15.64 -5.32 18.49
CA ALA A 183 14.56 -4.61 19.17
C ALA A 183 13.18 -5.19 18.84
N ALA A 184 12.23 -4.98 19.74
CA ALA A 184 10.79 -5.05 19.50
C ALA A 184 10.26 -3.63 19.24
N LYS A 185 9.35 -3.48 18.27
CA LYS A 185 8.60 -2.24 18.01
C LYS A 185 7.33 -2.26 18.83
N ILE A 186 7.00 -1.14 19.45
CA ILE A 186 5.74 -0.94 20.14
C ILE A 186 5.00 0.20 19.43
N LYS A 187 3.75 -0.05 19.03
CA LYS A 187 2.84 0.94 18.45
C LYS A 187 1.59 1.05 19.31
N LEU A 188 1.36 2.20 19.95
CA LEU A 188 0.09 2.50 20.59
C LEU A 188 -0.73 3.41 19.67
N ASN A 189 -1.92 2.96 19.28
CA ASN A 189 -2.92 3.79 18.62
C ASN A 189 -3.96 4.20 19.66
N LEU A 190 -4.02 5.50 19.95
CA LEU A 190 -4.93 6.07 20.94
C LEU A 190 -6.03 6.85 20.22
N SER A 191 -7.29 6.58 20.56
CA SER A 191 -8.44 7.35 20.12
C SER A 191 -9.31 7.81 21.28
N SER A 192 -10.17 8.79 21.04
CA SER A 192 -11.27 9.12 21.94
C SER A 192 -12.60 9.25 21.22
N SER A 193 -13.62 8.67 21.85
CA SER A 193 -15.03 8.73 21.44
C SER A 193 -15.90 9.42 22.51
N VAL A 194 -15.28 10.23 23.39
CA VAL A 194 -16.01 10.98 24.42
C VAL A 194 -16.85 12.08 23.75
N SER A 195 -18.17 11.99 23.89
CA SER A 195 -19.07 13.02 23.35
C SER A 195 -18.86 14.37 24.04
N GLY A 196 -18.76 15.44 23.24
CA GLY A 196 -18.64 16.82 23.72
C GLY A 196 -17.22 17.24 24.13
N TYR A 197 -16.19 16.43 23.86
CA TYR A 197 -14.80 16.75 24.20
C TYR A 197 -13.85 16.47 23.03
N ASN A 198 -12.82 17.30 22.90
CA ASN A 198 -11.69 17.09 22.00
C ASN A 198 -10.41 16.82 22.78
N MET A 199 -9.60 15.91 22.27
CA MET A 199 -8.26 15.61 22.76
C MET A 199 -7.30 16.69 22.24
N THR A 200 -6.72 17.46 23.14
CA THR A 200 -5.89 18.63 22.77
C THR A 200 -4.41 18.45 23.09
N SER A 201 -4.08 17.56 24.03
CA SER A 201 -2.71 17.19 24.33
C SER A 201 -2.62 15.74 24.80
N VAL A 202 -1.55 15.06 24.40
CA VAL A 202 -1.21 13.71 24.85
C VAL A 202 0.26 13.69 25.19
N ASN A 203 0.56 13.48 26.47
CA ASN A 203 1.90 13.20 26.97
C ASN A 203 2.03 11.73 27.32
N TRP A 204 3.23 11.16 27.21
CA TRP A 204 3.45 9.75 27.47
C TRP A 204 4.84 9.41 28.04
N LYS A 205 4.89 8.30 28.77
CA LYS A 205 6.08 7.65 29.30
C LYS A 205 6.08 6.16 28.98
N PHE A 206 7.24 5.62 28.63
CA PHE A 206 7.47 4.19 28.58
C PHE A 206 8.03 3.68 29.90
N LEU A 207 7.31 2.77 30.53
CA LEU A 207 7.68 2.12 31.78
C LEU A 207 8.14 0.69 31.51
N ASN A 208 9.11 0.24 32.30
CA ASN A 208 9.65 -1.12 32.34
C ASN A 208 10.16 -1.66 31.00
N TYR A 209 10.82 -0.83 30.19
CA TYR A 209 11.46 -1.27 28.95
C TYR A 209 12.87 -1.79 29.21
N ASN A 210 13.34 -2.74 28.39
CA ASN A 210 14.69 -3.27 28.49
C ASN A 210 15.65 -2.54 27.56
N THR A 211 16.76 -2.06 28.11
CA THR A 211 17.85 -1.35 27.42
C THR A 211 19.05 -2.23 27.10
N ASN A 212 19.11 -3.48 27.56
CA ASN A 212 20.22 -4.39 27.27
C ASN A 212 19.78 -5.59 26.44
N THR A 213 20.59 -6.02 25.47
CA THR A 213 20.27 -7.14 24.60
C THR A 213 21.49 -7.96 24.24
N ALA A 214 21.27 -9.22 23.88
CA ALA A 214 22.29 -10.02 23.22
C ALA A 214 22.40 -9.60 21.76
N VAL A 215 23.63 -9.57 21.25
CA VAL A 215 23.88 -9.18 19.85
C VAL A 215 23.23 -10.18 18.91
N PHE A 216 23.42 -11.48 19.11
CA PHE A 216 22.87 -12.52 18.25
C PHE A 216 21.67 -13.23 18.89
N ALA A 217 20.75 -13.73 18.05
CA ALA A 217 19.60 -14.49 18.52
C ALA A 217 20.01 -15.80 19.20
N GLY A 218 19.21 -16.26 20.17
CA GLY A 218 19.43 -17.50 20.92
C GLY A 218 20.52 -17.41 22.00
N GLN A 219 20.98 -16.20 22.31
CA GLN A 219 21.87 -15.90 23.43
C GLN A 219 21.09 -15.26 24.57
N THR A 220 21.63 -15.33 25.78
CA THR A 220 21.08 -14.67 26.95
C THR A 220 21.81 -13.36 27.24
N ALA A 221 21.06 -12.34 27.64
CA ALA A 221 21.59 -11.11 28.19
C ALA A 221 20.77 -10.78 29.44
N THR A 222 21.44 -10.35 30.50
CA THR A 222 20.76 -9.87 31.72
C THR A 222 19.99 -8.60 31.38
N PRO A 223 18.64 -8.57 31.50
CA PRO A 223 17.86 -7.39 31.20
C PRO A 223 18.27 -6.21 32.08
N ASN A 224 18.27 -5.00 31.50
CA ASN A 224 18.41 -3.75 32.23
C ASN A 224 17.10 -2.96 32.08
N ILE A 225 16.19 -3.16 33.03
CA ILE A 225 14.83 -2.63 33.01
C ILE A 225 14.82 -1.18 33.50
N MET A 226 14.27 -0.30 32.68
CA MET A 226 14.24 1.14 32.90
C MET A 226 12.83 1.69 32.68
N SER A 227 12.60 2.91 33.18
CA SER A 227 11.44 3.74 32.87
C SER A 227 11.93 5.15 32.56
N ASN A 228 11.32 5.86 31.62
CA ASN A 228 11.70 7.24 31.37
C ASN A 228 11.01 8.17 32.37
N ASN A 229 11.71 9.21 32.80
CA ASN A 229 11.24 10.12 33.84
C ASN A 229 10.46 11.32 33.27
N GLU A 230 10.81 11.76 32.07
CA GLU A 230 10.25 12.95 31.41
C GLU A 230 9.02 12.59 30.56
N ASP A 231 8.06 13.50 30.50
CA ASP A 231 6.90 13.37 29.62
C ASP A 231 7.30 13.68 28.17
N ASN A 232 6.92 12.80 27.26
CA ASN A 232 7.05 13.03 25.82
C ASN A 232 5.70 13.46 25.26
N THR A 233 5.65 14.50 24.45
CA THR A 233 4.41 14.95 23.81
C THR A 233 4.25 14.28 22.45
N VAL A 234 3.03 13.89 22.10
CA VAL A 234 2.73 13.42 20.74
C VAL A 234 2.67 14.60 19.78
N ASP A 235 3.36 14.48 18.65
CA ASP A 235 3.52 15.59 17.69
C ASP A 235 2.21 16.00 17.02
N LYS A 236 1.26 15.06 16.86
CA LYS A 236 0.04 15.28 16.08
C LYS A 236 -1.17 14.55 16.67
N ILE A 237 -2.27 15.29 16.83
CA ILE A 237 -3.59 14.74 17.18
C ILE A 237 -4.56 15.15 16.08
N GLU A 238 -5.15 14.16 15.40
CA GLU A 238 -6.12 14.40 14.32
C GLU A 238 -7.43 13.68 14.62
N ALA A 239 -8.53 14.43 14.63
CA ALA A 239 -9.87 13.90 14.86
C ALA A 239 -9.93 12.99 16.12
N ASN A 240 -9.35 13.46 17.23
CA ASN A 240 -9.25 12.73 18.50
C ASN A 240 -8.49 11.40 18.40
N LYS A 241 -7.54 11.28 17.48
CA LYS A 241 -6.66 10.12 17.32
C LYS A 241 -5.21 10.55 17.28
N CYS A 242 -4.34 9.72 17.84
CA CYS A 242 -2.90 9.89 17.78
C CYS A 242 -2.20 8.54 17.92
N SER A 243 -0.90 8.51 17.64
CA SER A 243 -0.08 7.29 17.81
C SER A 243 1.20 7.58 18.56
N VAL A 244 1.69 6.56 19.26
CA VAL A 244 3.00 6.52 19.90
C VAL A 244 3.76 5.34 19.33
N THR A 245 4.99 5.57 18.88
CA THR A 245 5.92 4.50 18.47
C THR A 245 7.13 4.54 19.40
N THR A 246 7.52 3.39 19.95
CA THR A 246 8.70 3.25 20.82
C THR A 246 9.26 1.83 20.71
N TYR A 247 10.37 1.52 21.39
CA TYR A 247 11.04 0.24 21.29
C TYR A 247 11.58 -0.25 22.63
N SER A 248 11.66 -1.57 22.77
CA SER A 248 12.30 -2.25 23.89
C SER A 248 13.08 -3.44 23.34
N TYR A 249 14.13 -3.86 24.02
CA TYR A 249 14.71 -5.18 23.76
C TYR A 249 13.88 -6.30 24.38
N PHE A 250 14.23 -7.55 23.99
CA PHE A 250 13.67 -8.77 24.53
C PHE A 250 13.62 -8.71 26.07
N THR A 251 12.49 -9.03 26.67
CA THR A 251 12.35 -9.04 28.12
C THR A 251 11.28 -10.03 28.54
N THR A 252 11.40 -10.55 29.76
CA THR A 252 10.42 -11.42 30.40
C THR A 252 10.08 -10.89 31.78
N TRP A 253 8.85 -11.08 32.24
CA TRP A 253 8.42 -10.63 33.56
C TRP A 253 7.64 -11.71 34.31
N THR A 254 7.52 -11.56 35.62
CA THR A 254 6.77 -12.49 36.49
C THR A 254 5.46 -11.86 36.97
N SER A 255 5.52 -10.59 37.39
CA SER A 255 4.37 -9.78 37.81
C SER A 255 3.89 -8.87 36.67
N GLN A 256 2.58 -8.60 36.63
CA GLN A 256 2.03 -7.61 35.71
C GLN A 256 2.49 -6.19 36.04
N GLU A 257 2.94 -5.95 37.27
CA GLU A 257 3.54 -4.66 37.68
C GLU A 257 4.83 -4.37 36.92
N ASP A 258 5.62 -5.41 36.65
CA ASP A 258 6.91 -5.33 35.96
C ASP A 258 6.80 -5.40 34.43
N ALA A 259 5.60 -5.59 33.90
CA ALA A 259 5.36 -5.63 32.45
C ALA A 259 5.66 -4.26 31.80
N PRO A 260 6.20 -4.22 30.57
CA PRO A 260 6.33 -3.00 29.78
C PRO A 260 4.98 -2.31 29.56
N LYS A 261 4.90 -1.00 29.84
CA LYS A 261 3.65 -0.21 29.80
C LYS A 261 3.88 1.19 29.27
N ILE A 262 2.90 1.72 28.56
CA ILE A 262 2.86 3.13 28.19
C ILE A 262 1.91 3.85 29.13
N ALA A 263 2.43 4.74 29.95
CA ALA A 263 1.63 5.70 30.71
C ALA A 263 1.31 6.88 29.80
N VAL A 264 0.04 7.22 29.63
CA VAL A 264 -0.42 8.37 28.84
C VAL A 264 -1.21 9.33 29.71
N LYS A 265 -0.95 10.62 29.54
CA LYS A 265 -1.70 11.73 30.12
C LYS A 265 -2.37 12.52 29.00
N VAL A 266 -3.69 12.54 29.00
CA VAL A 266 -4.52 13.08 27.94
C VAL A 266 -5.32 14.29 28.45
N VAL A 267 -5.22 15.42 27.76
CA VAL A 267 -6.00 16.63 28.05
C VAL A 267 -7.19 16.70 27.09
N PHE A 268 -8.37 16.92 27.68
CA PHE A 268 -9.64 17.07 26.99
C PHE A 268 -10.20 18.48 27.20
N GLU A 269 -10.62 19.11 26.11
CA GLU A 269 -11.31 20.41 26.13
C GLU A 269 -12.76 20.24 25.68
N SER A 270 -13.69 20.86 26.39
CA SER A 270 -15.12 20.77 26.05
C SER A 270 -15.43 21.52 24.76
N THR A 271 -16.27 20.95 23.91
CA THR A 271 -16.71 21.58 22.66
C THR A 271 -17.76 22.66 22.87
N ASP A 272 -18.40 22.71 24.05
CA ASP A 272 -19.48 23.65 24.38
C ASP A 272 -19.07 24.78 25.33
N GLY A 273 -17.79 24.81 25.74
CA GLY A 273 -17.22 25.83 26.63
C GLY A 273 -17.69 25.79 28.09
N LYS A 274 -18.51 24.81 28.52
CA LYS A 274 -19.13 24.78 29.85
C LYS A 274 -18.37 23.94 30.89
N ASN A 275 -17.23 23.35 30.53
CA ASN A 275 -16.29 22.67 31.43
C ASN A 275 -14.87 22.80 30.83
N GLU A 276 -14.05 23.70 31.38
CA GLU A 276 -12.92 24.29 30.64
C GLU A 276 -11.85 23.27 30.20
N LYS A 277 -11.39 22.37 31.08
CA LYS A 277 -10.40 21.32 30.76
C LYS A 277 -10.56 20.11 31.68
N ARG A 278 -10.27 18.91 31.17
CA ARG A 278 -10.18 17.67 31.95
C ARG A 278 -8.92 16.90 31.59
N GLU A 279 -8.23 16.36 32.58
CA GLU A 279 -7.06 15.52 32.35
C GLU A 279 -7.37 14.06 32.68
N LYS A 280 -6.76 13.13 31.93
CA LYS A 280 -6.89 11.69 32.17
C LYS A 280 -5.55 11.00 32.05
N GLU A 281 -5.16 10.28 33.10
CA GLU A 281 -3.98 9.44 33.11
C GLU A 281 -4.39 7.97 32.96
N LEU A 282 -3.68 7.23 32.10
CA LEU A 282 -3.90 5.81 31.82
C LEU A 282 -2.56 5.09 31.76
N THR A 283 -2.49 3.88 32.29
CA THR A 283 -1.32 3.00 32.13
C THR A 283 -1.73 1.80 31.30
N ILE A 284 -1.19 1.71 30.09
CA ILE A 284 -1.59 0.74 29.07
C ILE A 284 -0.47 -0.29 28.91
N PRO A 285 -0.71 -1.58 29.19
CA PRO A 285 0.31 -2.60 29.00
C PRO A 285 0.55 -2.83 27.50
N VAL A 286 1.82 -3.03 27.13
CA VAL A 286 2.25 -3.23 25.73
C VAL A 286 1.78 -4.57 25.16
N ARG A 287 1.49 -5.54 26.03
CA ARG A 287 0.98 -6.88 25.72
C ARG A 287 -0.21 -7.22 26.63
N ASP A 288 -1.06 -8.14 26.19
CA ASP A 288 -2.16 -8.67 27.00
C ASP A 288 -1.62 -9.17 28.36
N PRO A 289 -2.13 -8.64 29.49
CA PRO A 289 -1.80 -9.12 30.83
C PRO A 289 -2.01 -10.61 31.09
N LYS A 290 -2.94 -11.25 30.35
CA LYS A 290 -3.27 -12.68 30.46
C LYS A 290 -2.41 -13.55 29.54
N GLY A 291 -1.75 -12.94 28.56
CA GLY A 291 -0.90 -13.63 27.59
C GLY A 291 0.48 -13.97 28.13
N GLU A 292 1.39 -14.37 27.23
CA GLU A 292 2.76 -14.67 27.64
C GLU A 292 3.48 -13.44 28.19
N LYS A 293 4.30 -13.65 29.22
CA LYS A 293 5.03 -12.58 29.90
C LYS A 293 6.38 -12.29 29.25
N LYS A 294 6.37 -12.03 27.94
CA LYS A 294 7.58 -11.72 27.15
C LYS A 294 7.35 -10.71 26.02
N LEU A 295 8.39 -9.91 25.74
CA LEU A 295 8.59 -9.23 24.46
C LEU A 295 9.70 -9.94 23.70
N GLU A 296 9.50 -10.17 22.41
CA GLU A 296 10.45 -10.85 21.54
C GLU A 296 11.13 -9.88 20.58
N ARG A 297 12.43 -10.12 20.35
CA ARG A 297 13.19 -9.36 19.36
C ARG A 297 12.55 -9.52 17.99
N ASN A 298 12.52 -8.46 17.19
CA ASN A 298 11.97 -8.47 15.84
C ASN A 298 10.47 -8.79 15.79
N TYR A 299 9.70 -8.29 16.77
CA TYR A 299 8.24 -8.28 16.75
C TYR A 299 7.70 -6.86 16.88
N ILE A 300 6.50 -6.63 16.34
CA ILE A 300 5.72 -5.41 16.47
C ILE A 300 4.54 -5.71 17.39
N TYR A 301 4.48 -5.00 18.51
CA TYR A 301 3.39 -5.03 19.48
C TYR A 301 2.51 -3.82 19.24
N THR A 302 1.35 -4.04 18.63
CA THR A 302 0.37 -2.97 18.38
C THR A 302 -0.72 -3.02 19.44
N VAL A 303 -0.95 -1.90 20.12
CA VAL A 303 -2.01 -1.72 21.11
C VAL A 303 -2.98 -0.67 20.59
N ASN A 304 -4.28 -0.99 20.56
CA ASN A 304 -5.32 -0.03 20.20
C ASN A 304 -6.15 0.28 21.45
N ALA A 305 -6.21 1.54 21.84
CA ALA A 305 -6.92 2.03 23.02
C ALA A 305 -7.91 3.14 22.64
N ASP A 306 -9.16 3.05 23.11
CA ASP A 306 -10.21 4.04 22.87
C ASP A 306 -10.79 4.57 24.19
N ILE A 307 -10.69 5.88 24.41
CA ILE A 307 -11.20 6.55 25.60
C ILE A 307 -12.66 6.93 25.37
N LYS A 308 -13.57 6.31 26.14
CA LYS A 308 -15.03 6.50 25.99
C LYS A 308 -15.69 7.35 27.07
N ARG A 309 -15.06 7.51 28.23
CA ARG A 309 -15.64 8.19 29.40
C ARG A 309 -14.57 8.91 30.22
N LEU A 310 -14.94 10.03 30.85
CA LEU A 310 -14.06 10.88 31.67
C LEU A 310 -14.34 10.79 33.20
N LYS A 311 -15.03 9.75 33.69
CA LYS A 311 -15.33 9.58 35.13
C LYS A 311 -14.11 9.08 35.94
N ASP A 312 -14.14 9.31 37.25
CA ASP A 312 -13.00 9.15 38.19
C ASP A 312 -12.55 7.68 38.37
N ASN A 313 -13.48 6.72 38.44
CA ASN A 313 -13.14 5.30 38.43
C ASN A 313 -13.03 4.77 37.00
N ILE A 314 -11.82 4.37 36.62
CA ILE A 314 -11.56 3.69 35.36
C ILE A 314 -12.01 2.22 35.48
N ASN A 315 -13.04 1.82 34.74
CA ASN A 315 -13.06 0.49 34.14
C ASN A 315 -12.35 0.61 32.80
N ILE A 316 -11.04 0.33 32.75
CA ILE A 316 -10.47 -0.29 31.56
C ILE A 316 -10.97 -1.72 31.70
N ASP A 317 -12.00 -2.06 30.94
CA ASP A 317 -12.61 -3.38 31.05
C ASP A 317 -11.65 -4.40 30.43
N TYR A 318 -10.95 -5.13 31.30
CA TYR A 318 -10.08 -6.24 30.93
C TYR A 318 -10.87 -7.56 30.79
N ASP A 319 -12.21 -7.49 30.78
CA ASP A 319 -13.11 -8.65 30.78
C ASP A 319 -14.04 -8.72 29.55
N LYS A 320 -13.79 -9.78 28.78
CA LYS A 320 -14.61 -10.63 27.88
C LYS A 320 -15.88 -10.16 27.14
N GLU A 321 -16.57 -9.08 27.48
CA GLU A 321 -17.84 -8.73 26.82
C GLU A 321 -17.82 -7.41 26.05
N LEU A 322 -16.86 -6.50 26.30
CA LEU A 322 -16.83 -5.18 25.64
C LEU A 322 -15.42 -4.77 25.16
N GLY A 323 -14.75 -5.64 24.41
CA GLY A 323 -14.09 -5.34 23.13
C GLY A 323 -13.08 -4.20 22.93
N TYR A 324 -12.42 -3.61 23.95
CA TYR A 324 -11.48 -2.49 23.69
C TYR A 324 -10.19 -2.53 24.52
N LEU A 325 -9.39 -3.57 24.30
CA LEU A 325 -7.94 -3.52 24.08
C LEU A 325 -7.65 -4.57 23.00
N LYS A 326 -7.10 -4.16 21.85
CA LYS A 326 -6.69 -5.09 20.79
C LYS A 326 -5.17 -5.09 20.73
N TRP A 327 -4.55 -6.03 21.43
CA TRP A 327 -3.14 -6.35 21.22
C TRP A 327 -3.02 -7.19 19.95
N ALA A 328 -2.19 -6.73 19.03
CA ALA A 328 -1.78 -7.51 17.87
C ALA A 328 -0.27 -7.67 17.94
N ILE A 329 0.19 -8.92 17.89
CA ILE A 329 1.61 -9.26 17.86
C ILE A 329 1.92 -9.79 16.48
N THR A 330 2.70 -9.03 15.72
CA THR A 330 3.18 -9.46 14.40
C THR A 330 4.69 -9.59 14.43
N LYS A 331 5.26 -10.58 13.75
CA LYS A 331 6.70 -10.53 13.47
C LYS A 331 6.98 -9.26 12.67
N TRP A 332 8.11 -8.62 12.97
CA TRP A 332 8.62 -7.50 12.19
C TRP A 332 9.09 -7.98 10.79
N THR A 333 9.10 -9.29 10.55
CA THR A 333 9.57 -9.97 9.33
C THR A 333 8.68 -11.15 8.94
N THR A 334 8.84 -11.69 7.72
CA THR A 334 7.91 -12.61 7.04
C THR A 334 7.36 -13.77 7.89
N GLY A 335 6.05 -14.00 7.78
CA GLY A 335 5.51 -15.32 7.42
C GLY A 335 5.14 -16.32 8.52
N GLU A 336 5.09 -15.92 9.79
CA GLU A 336 4.47 -16.76 10.85
C GLU A 336 3.25 -16.09 11.47
N ASP A 337 2.41 -16.93 12.07
CA ASP A 337 1.07 -16.60 12.55
C ASP A 337 1.07 -15.33 13.41
N THR A 338 0.13 -14.43 13.10
CA THR A 338 -0.21 -13.34 14.02
C THR A 338 -0.99 -13.98 15.16
N GLU A 339 -0.35 -14.13 16.33
CA GLU A 339 -1.08 -14.45 17.55
C GLU A 339 -1.89 -13.21 17.95
N VAL A 340 -3.15 -13.23 17.55
CA VAL A 340 -4.17 -12.36 18.13
C VAL A 340 -4.72 -13.13 19.33
N ASP A 341 -4.34 -12.75 20.54
CA ASP A 341 -4.99 -13.19 21.78
C ASP A 341 -6.33 -12.47 21.90
N ALA A 342 -7.21 -12.71 20.93
CA ALA A 342 -8.62 -12.44 21.06
C ALA A 342 -9.21 -13.69 21.70
N ASP A 343 -9.97 -13.50 22.78
CA ASP A 343 -10.79 -14.55 23.37
C ASP A 343 -11.35 -15.43 22.25
N LYS A 344 -11.27 -16.76 22.41
CA LYS A 344 -11.76 -17.79 21.47
C LYS A 344 -13.20 -17.55 20.96
N ALA A 345 -13.92 -16.59 21.52
CA ALA A 345 -15.15 -16.01 21.01
C ALA A 345 -14.89 -14.82 20.04
N SER A 346 -14.57 -15.14 18.78
CA SER A 346 -14.85 -14.33 17.58
C SER A 346 -14.02 -13.06 17.27
N TYR A 347 -12.91 -13.23 16.53
CA TYR A 347 -12.19 -12.15 15.84
C TYR A 347 -12.26 -12.28 14.31
N LEU A 348 -12.18 -11.16 13.59
CA LEU A 348 -12.07 -11.05 12.14
C LEU A 348 -11.24 -9.81 11.78
N VAL A 349 -10.24 -9.99 10.92
CA VAL A 349 -9.40 -8.95 10.32
C VAL A 349 -9.46 -9.13 8.80
N VAL A 350 -9.66 -8.03 8.07
CA VAL A 350 -9.73 -8.04 6.60
C VAL A 350 -8.97 -6.83 6.09
N TYR A 351 -8.07 -7.04 5.13
CA TYR A 351 -7.30 -5.96 4.54
C TYR A 351 -6.91 -6.24 3.08
N PRO A 352 -7.08 -5.25 2.18
CA PRO A 352 -7.83 -4.01 2.36
C PRO A 352 -9.35 -4.24 2.37
N THR A 353 -10.13 -3.30 2.93
CA THR A 353 -11.61 -3.32 2.87
C THR A 353 -12.18 -2.54 1.68
N LYS A 354 -11.34 -1.80 0.96
CA LYS A 354 -11.68 -1.13 -0.30
C LYS A 354 -10.65 -1.49 -1.36
N LEU A 355 -11.07 -1.89 -2.57
CA LEU A 355 -10.18 -2.32 -3.66
C LEU A 355 -10.60 -1.72 -5.01
N ASP A 356 -9.63 -1.19 -5.76
CA ASP A 356 -9.82 -0.73 -7.14
C ASP A 356 -9.20 -1.68 -8.15
N MET A 357 -10.03 -2.29 -8.98
CA MET A 357 -9.63 -3.19 -10.06
C MET A 357 -9.68 -2.46 -11.41
N LYS A 358 -8.53 -1.96 -11.88
CA LYS A 358 -8.40 -1.26 -13.17
C LYS A 358 -8.10 -2.23 -14.31
N ASP A 359 -9.09 -2.51 -15.15
CA ASP A 359 -9.00 -3.39 -16.33
C ASP A 359 -8.37 -4.77 -16.03
N LYS A 360 -8.69 -5.33 -14.86
CA LYS A 360 -8.25 -6.65 -14.42
C LYS A 360 -9.42 -7.62 -14.37
N SER A 361 -9.17 -8.88 -14.72
CA SER A 361 -10.17 -9.96 -14.67
C SER A 361 -10.19 -10.77 -13.36
N LEU A 362 -9.11 -10.69 -12.58
CA LEU A 362 -8.92 -11.43 -11.34
C LEU A 362 -8.11 -10.57 -10.36
N ASP A 363 -8.50 -10.60 -9.08
CA ASP A 363 -7.70 -10.05 -8.00
C ASP A 363 -7.84 -10.91 -6.73
N GLU A 364 -6.73 -11.11 -6.03
CA GLU A 364 -6.62 -11.93 -4.81
C GLU A 364 -5.91 -11.17 -3.68
N SER A 365 -5.87 -9.84 -3.76
CA SER A 365 -5.10 -9.00 -2.83
C SER A 365 -5.78 -8.79 -1.48
N ILE A 366 -7.09 -9.02 -1.37
CA ILE A 366 -7.81 -8.93 -0.09
C ILE A 366 -7.53 -10.17 0.73
N GLN A 367 -6.89 -9.99 1.87
CA GLN A 367 -6.56 -11.02 2.83
C GLN A 367 -7.51 -10.95 4.04
N TRP A 368 -7.80 -12.09 4.64
CA TRP A 368 -8.59 -12.17 5.87
C TRP A 368 -7.97 -13.15 6.88
N PHE A 369 -8.19 -12.86 8.16
CA PHE A 369 -7.75 -13.66 9.31
C PHE A 369 -8.85 -13.66 10.36
N ALA A 370 -9.29 -14.82 10.83
CA ALA A 370 -10.48 -14.94 11.66
C ALA A 370 -10.45 -16.11 12.65
N ALA A 371 -11.31 -16.07 13.66
CA ALA A 371 -11.41 -17.15 14.65
C ALA A 371 -11.90 -18.49 14.04
N GLU A 372 -12.67 -18.40 12.96
CA GLU A 372 -13.32 -19.49 12.24
C GLU A 372 -13.23 -19.27 10.72
N GLU A 373 -13.50 -20.33 9.97
CA GLU A 373 -13.57 -20.28 8.51
C GLU A 373 -14.56 -19.23 8.03
N CYS A 374 -14.06 -18.29 7.24
CA CYS A 374 -14.86 -17.21 6.70
C CYS A 374 -15.50 -17.59 5.38
N SER A 375 -16.70 -17.06 5.16
CA SER A 375 -17.43 -17.10 3.92
C SER A 375 -17.89 -15.69 3.54
N THR A 376 -18.05 -15.46 2.26
CA THR A 376 -18.60 -14.21 1.73
C THR A 376 -20.11 -14.30 1.64
N SER A 377 -20.82 -13.25 2.08
CA SER A 377 -22.28 -13.12 2.01
C SER A 377 -22.67 -11.71 1.51
N ASP A 378 -23.98 -11.47 1.36
CA ASP A 378 -24.55 -10.16 0.99
C ASP A 378 -23.89 -9.51 -0.24
N LYS A 379 -23.62 -10.32 -1.27
CA LYS A 379 -22.95 -9.90 -2.51
C LYS A 379 -23.88 -9.01 -3.33
N ASN A 380 -23.79 -7.71 -3.11
CA ASN A 380 -24.53 -6.67 -3.80
C ASN A 380 -23.68 -6.04 -4.89
N ARG A 381 -24.24 -5.94 -6.09
CA ARG A 381 -23.57 -5.35 -7.26
C ARG A 381 -24.46 -4.29 -7.85
N TYR A 382 -23.87 -3.17 -8.23
CA TYR A 382 -24.59 -2.08 -8.85
C TYR A 382 -23.64 -1.22 -9.69
N GLU A 383 -24.24 -0.44 -10.56
CA GLU A 383 -23.58 0.60 -11.35
C GLU A 383 -24.39 1.89 -11.26
N ILE A 384 -23.78 3.00 -11.67
CA ILE A 384 -24.53 4.21 -11.95
C ILE A 384 -24.86 4.18 -13.45
N ASN A 385 -26.15 4.14 -13.76
CA ASN A 385 -26.61 4.08 -15.14
C ASN A 385 -26.46 5.44 -15.85
N LYS A 386 -26.78 5.48 -17.15
CA LYS A 386 -26.71 6.69 -17.98
C LYS A 386 -27.55 7.88 -17.48
N PHE A 387 -28.55 7.65 -16.64
CA PHE A 387 -29.42 8.66 -16.04
C PHE A 387 -28.93 9.14 -14.67
N GLY A 388 -27.83 8.58 -14.15
CA GLY A 388 -27.30 8.91 -12.82
C GLY A 388 -27.94 8.12 -11.68
N GLU A 389 -28.74 7.10 -11.98
CA GLU A 389 -29.43 6.30 -10.98
C GLU A 389 -28.63 5.01 -10.67
N ILE A 390 -28.73 4.53 -9.43
CA ILE A 390 -28.19 3.22 -9.07
C ILE A 390 -29.02 2.14 -9.76
N SER A 391 -28.36 1.33 -10.58
CA SER A 391 -28.94 0.15 -11.21
C SER A 391 -28.28 -1.11 -10.66
N THR A 392 -29.09 -2.10 -10.30
CA THR A 392 -28.65 -3.46 -9.94
C THR A 392 -28.97 -4.48 -11.05
N GLN A 393 -29.71 -4.05 -12.08
CA GLN A 393 -30.20 -4.90 -13.16
C GLN A 393 -29.08 -5.18 -14.18
N ASP A 394 -28.91 -6.46 -14.56
CA ASP A 394 -27.94 -6.93 -15.56
C ASP A 394 -26.46 -6.57 -15.31
N VAL A 395 -26.10 -6.18 -14.08
CA VAL A 395 -24.71 -5.92 -13.68
C VAL A 395 -23.98 -7.25 -13.54
N GLN A 396 -22.90 -7.46 -14.30
CA GLN A 396 -22.12 -8.71 -14.26
C GLN A 396 -21.01 -8.64 -13.21
N PHE A 397 -20.99 -9.61 -12.29
CA PHE A 397 -19.94 -9.80 -11.30
C PHE A 397 -19.63 -11.30 -11.20
N GLY A 398 -18.36 -11.68 -11.37
CA GLY A 398 -17.95 -13.08 -11.51
C GLY A 398 -17.95 -13.82 -10.19
N GLY A 399 -17.66 -13.09 -9.11
CA GLY A 399 -17.77 -13.57 -7.76
C GLY A 399 -16.78 -12.89 -6.83
N ALA A 400 -17.04 -13.00 -5.54
CA ALA A 400 -16.07 -12.74 -4.49
C ALA A 400 -16.17 -13.93 -3.56
N ASP A 401 -15.18 -14.82 -3.58
CA ASP A 401 -15.20 -16.04 -2.80
C ASP A 401 -14.02 -16.08 -1.84
N ALA A 402 -14.30 -16.36 -0.57
CA ALA A 402 -13.25 -16.65 0.40
C ALA A 402 -12.54 -17.95 0.00
N LYS A 403 -11.20 -17.90 -0.03
CA LYS A 403 -10.30 -19.03 -0.29
C LYS A 403 -9.27 -19.11 0.83
N TYR A 404 -8.76 -20.31 1.08
CA TYR A 404 -7.69 -20.58 2.03
C TYR A 404 -6.80 -21.70 1.47
N SER A 405 -5.58 -21.83 2.00
CA SER A 405 -4.69 -22.92 1.61
C SER A 405 -5.09 -24.22 2.30
N GLY A 406 -5.37 -25.26 1.52
CA GLY A 406 -5.62 -26.60 2.05
C GLY A 406 -4.37 -27.34 2.52
N GLU A 407 -3.16 -26.86 2.14
CA GLU A 407 -1.90 -27.55 2.41
C GLU A 407 -1.47 -27.50 3.88
N THR A 408 -1.94 -26.50 4.64
CA THR A 408 -1.58 -26.28 6.04
C THR A 408 -2.68 -26.67 7.04
N CYS A 409 -3.80 -27.23 6.56
CA CYS A 409 -5.01 -27.49 7.35
C CYS A 409 -5.58 -26.26 8.10
N ASP A 410 -5.17 -25.05 7.71
CA ASP A 410 -5.52 -23.80 8.40
C ASP A 410 -6.55 -23.01 7.59
N ASN A 411 -7.83 -23.22 7.91
CA ASN A 411 -8.97 -22.53 7.32
C ASN A 411 -9.33 -21.22 8.03
N LYS A 412 -8.49 -20.72 8.94
CA LYS A 412 -8.74 -19.50 9.72
C LYS A 412 -8.10 -18.25 9.13
N ARG A 413 -7.42 -18.42 8.00
CA ARG A 413 -6.82 -17.34 7.22
C ARG A 413 -6.97 -17.62 5.75
N GLY A 414 -6.96 -16.57 4.95
CA GLY A 414 -7.06 -16.74 3.52
C GLY A 414 -7.12 -15.44 2.77
N TRP A 415 -7.55 -15.56 1.52
CA TRP A 415 -7.75 -14.44 0.61
C TRP A 415 -9.15 -14.47 0.04
N ILE A 416 -9.53 -13.38 -0.63
CA ILE A 416 -10.77 -13.30 -1.39
C ILE A 416 -10.41 -13.34 -2.85
N ARG A 417 -10.86 -14.39 -3.53
CA ARG A 417 -10.77 -14.53 -4.98
C ARG A 417 -11.90 -13.72 -5.61
N ILE A 418 -11.55 -12.56 -6.15
CA ILE A 418 -12.48 -11.66 -6.82
C ILE A 418 -12.37 -11.91 -8.31
N GLU A 419 -13.39 -12.57 -8.86
CA GLU A 419 -13.49 -12.82 -10.28
C GLU A 419 -14.37 -11.77 -10.93
N THR A 420 -13.92 -11.28 -12.08
CA THR A 420 -14.81 -10.57 -12.96
C THR A 420 -15.65 -11.56 -13.75
N GLY A 421 -16.94 -11.26 -13.91
CA GLY A 421 -17.76 -11.96 -14.90
C GLY A 421 -17.35 -11.56 -16.31
N GLY A 422 -18.26 -11.69 -17.27
CA GLY A 422 -18.04 -11.12 -18.61
C GLY A 422 -17.64 -9.64 -18.58
N GLN A 423 -17.20 -9.11 -19.74
CA GLN A 423 -16.99 -7.67 -19.89
C GLN A 423 -18.24 -6.92 -19.36
N PRO A 424 -18.05 -5.79 -18.64
CA PRO A 424 -19.17 -4.95 -18.22
C PRO A 424 -20.08 -4.68 -19.41
N SER A 425 -21.39 -4.74 -19.21
CA SER A 425 -22.34 -4.49 -20.31
C SER A 425 -22.17 -3.08 -20.89
N HIS A 426 -21.68 -2.11 -20.09
CA HIS A 426 -21.28 -0.75 -20.51
C HIS A 426 -19.96 -0.33 -19.88
N ASN A 427 -19.31 0.65 -20.50
CA ASN A 427 -18.06 1.25 -20.02
C ASN A 427 -18.32 2.24 -18.86
N THR A 428 -18.80 1.74 -17.72
CA THR A 428 -18.97 2.47 -16.45
C THR A 428 -18.28 1.71 -15.31
N VAL A 429 -18.15 2.35 -14.14
CA VAL A 429 -17.61 1.71 -12.93
C VAL A 429 -18.67 0.77 -12.35
N VAL A 430 -18.28 -0.48 -12.13
CA VAL A 430 -19.10 -1.47 -11.44
C VAL A 430 -18.65 -1.56 -9.99
N TYR A 431 -19.61 -1.44 -9.07
CA TYR A 431 -19.39 -1.50 -7.64
C TYR A 431 -19.87 -2.85 -7.11
N CYS A 432 -19.07 -3.47 -6.26
CA CYS A 432 -19.38 -4.75 -5.65
C CYS A 432 -19.14 -4.65 -4.15
N LYS A 433 -20.23 -4.66 -3.39
CA LYS A 433 -20.22 -4.64 -1.92
C LYS A 433 -20.59 -6.03 -1.42
N PHE A 434 -19.81 -6.58 -0.52
CA PHE A 434 -20.10 -7.87 0.09
C PHE A 434 -19.58 -7.90 1.52
N LYS A 435 -20.10 -8.84 2.31
CA LYS A 435 -19.58 -9.14 3.64
C LYS A 435 -18.66 -10.34 3.57
N ILE A 436 -17.61 -10.32 4.36
CA ILE A 436 -16.79 -11.49 4.68
C ILE A 436 -16.91 -11.73 6.18
N GLY A 437 -17.07 -12.98 6.59
CA GLY A 437 -17.19 -13.30 8.01
C GLY A 437 -17.58 -14.74 8.28
N PHE A 438 -17.86 -15.04 9.54
CA PHE A 438 -18.29 -16.36 9.99
C PHE A 438 -19.46 -16.23 10.96
N ASN A 439 -20.23 -17.31 11.05
CA ASN A 439 -21.26 -17.50 12.07
C ASN A 439 -21.19 -18.96 12.54
N LYS A 440 -20.67 -19.18 13.74
CA LYS A 440 -20.48 -20.52 14.28
C LYS A 440 -20.62 -20.50 15.80
N ASN A 441 -21.29 -21.51 16.35
CA ASN A 441 -21.47 -21.70 17.79
C ASN A 441 -22.03 -20.47 18.52
N GLY A 442 -22.95 -19.72 17.89
CA GLY A 442 -23.57 -18.53 18.50
C GLY A 442 -22.73 -17.24 18.44
N HIS A 443 -21.53 -17.29 17.83
CA HIS A 443 -20.70 -16.11 17.62
C HIS A 443 -20.61 -15.76 16.14
N SER A 444 -20.72 -14.47 15.81
CA SER A 444 -20.57 -13.99 14.44
C SER A 444 -19.78 -12.69 14.37
N LYS A 445 -18.95 -12.58 13.33
CA LYS A 445 -18.23 -11.36 12.96
C LYS A 445 -18.27 -11.23 11.44
N TYR A 446 -18.52 -10.01 10.99
CA TYR A 446 -18.56 -9.66 9.57
C TYR A 446 -17.83 -8.34 9.34
N GLN A 447 -17.28 -8.19 8.15
CA GLN A 447 -16.66 -6.96 7.66
C GLN A 447 -17.19 -6.68 6.25
N ASP A 448 -17.66 -5.46 6.02
CA ASP A 448 -18.03 -4.99 4.69
C ASP A 448 -16.77 -4.72 3.86
N VAL A 449 -16.82 -5.13 2.60
CA VAL A 449 -15.77 -4.90 1.60
C VAL A 449 -16.40 -4.25 0.37
N LEU A 450 -15.74 -3.22 -0.16
CA LEU A 450 -16.15 -2.52 -1.38
C LEU A 450 -15.09 -2.70 -2.47
N VAL A 451 -15.48 -3.27 -3.60
CA VAL A 451 -14.65 -3.39 -4.80
C VAL A 451 -15.21 -2.48 -5.89
N ARG A 452 -14.36 -1.64 -6.48
CA ARG A 452 -14.68 -0.81 -7.65
C ARG A 452 -13.93 -1.36 -8.85
N LYS A 453 -14.67 -1.77 -9.88
CA LYS A 453 -14.11 -2.31 -11.12
C LYS A 453 -14.22 -1.25 -12.21
N TYR A 454 -13.07 -0.90 -12.78
CA TYR A 454 -12.94 0.07 -13.85
C TYR A 454 -12.64 -0.65 -15.17
N PRO A 455 -13.43 -0.42 -16.23
CA PRO A 455 -13.03 -0.73 -17.60
C PRO A 455 -11.76 0.05 -18.01
N ALA A 456 -11.07 -0.39 -19.06
CA ALA A 456 -9.90 0.30 -19.61
C ALA A 456 -10.16 1.79 -19.92
N VAL A 457 -11.34 2.09 -20.47
CA VAL A 457 -11.89 3.44 -20.63
C VAL A 457 -13.31 3.42 -20.11
N TYR A 458 -13.67 4.37 -19.26
CA TYR A 458 -14.97 4.41 -18.60
C TYR A 458 -15.55 5.82 -18.57
N SER A 459 -16.86 5.88 -18.34
CA SER A 459 -17.63 7.10 -18.24
C SER A 459 -18.46 7.11 -16.97
N LEU A 460 -18.41 8.23 -16.27
CA LEU A 460 -19.33 8.59 -15.19
C LEU A 460 -20.16 9.80 -15.64
N ASN A 461 -21.26 10.05 -14.95
CA ASN A 461 -22.10 11.21 -15.25
C ASN A 461 -22.38 12.06 -14.01
N VAL A 462 -22.55 13.35 -14.26
CA VAL A 462 -22.89 14.36 -13.25
C VAL A 462 -24.00 15.27 -13.78
N GLU A 463 -24.72 15.89 -12.87
CA GLU A 463 -25.88 16.72 -13.23
C GLU A 463 -25.43 18.11 -13.69
N SER A 464 -26.07 18.64 -14.73
CA SER A 464 -25.96 20.07 -15.02
C SER A 464 -26.86 20.85 -14.07
N VAL A 465 -26.31 21.84 -13.36
CA VAL A 465 -27.07 22.72 -12.45
C VAL A 465 -28.14 23.53 -13.19
N ASN A 466 -27.94 23.80 -14.47
CA ASN A 466 -28.83 24.64 -15.28
C ASN A 466 -30.05 23.87 -15.85
N SER A 467 -30.36 22.67 -15.36
CA SER A 467 -31.43 21.83 -15.90
C SER A 467 -32.48 21.42 -14.85
N ASP A 468 -33.75 21.69 -15.13
CA ASP A 468 -34.88 21.28 -14.28
C ASP A 468 -35.25 19.79 -14.45
N HIS A 469 -34.64 19.12 -15.42
CA HIS A 469 -34.89 17.71 -15.75
C HIS A 469 -33.58 16.90 -15.75
N THR A 470 -32.98 16.74 -14.57
CA THR A 470 -31.67 16.08 -14.38
C THR A 470 -31.63 14.62 -14.82
N LYS A 471 -32.78 13.97 -15.01
CA LYS A 471 -32.90 12.60 -15.54
C LYS A 471 -32.84 12.49 -17.07
N ASP A 472 -32.91 13.60 -17.81
CA ASP A 472 -32.69 13.55 -19.25
C ASP A 472 -31.19 13.37 -19.52
N ILE A 473 -30.83 12.37 -20.34
CA ILE A 473 -29.45 12.13 -20.80
C ILE A 473 -28.85 13.40 -21.41
N LYS A 474 -29.68 14.21 -22.08
CA LYS A 474 -29.26 15.49 -22.67
C LYS A 474 -28.82 16.53 -21.65
N ASN A 475 -29.26 16.39 -20.41
CA ASN A 475 -29.07 17.34 -19.32
C ASN A 475 -27.95 16.97 -18.35
N ARG A 476 -27.16 15.96 -18.70
CA ARG A 476 -26.05 15.45 -17.88
C ARG A 476 -24.74 15.63 -18.63
N LEU A 477 -23.67 15.80 -17.85
CA LEU A 477 -22.32 15.79 -18.37
C LEU A 477 -21.73 14.38 -18.22
N TYR A 478 -20.91 13.95 -19.18
CA TYR A 478 -20.32 12.61 -19.20
C TYR A 478 -18.81 12.70 -19.23
N THR A 479 -18.15 12.03 -18.29
CA THR A 479 -16.70 11.91 -18.28
C THR A 479 -16.24 10.82 -19.24
N VAL A 480 -15.01 10.93 -19.71
CA VAL A 480 -14.27 9.88 -20.39
C VAL A 480 -12.92 9.81 -19.71
N GLN A 481 -12.64 8.67 -19.07
CA GLN A 481 -11.46 8.46 -18.24
C GLN A 481 -10.75 7.18 -18.61
N VAL A 482 -9.42 7.21 -18.58
CA VAL A 482 -8.57 6.09 -19.01
C VAL A 482 -7.94 5.41 -17.80
N ALA A 483 -8.38 4.19 -17.50
CA ALA A 483 -7.86 3.39 -16.38
C ALA A 483 -6.64 2.55 -16.77
N ASN A 484 -6.54 2.11 -18.04
CA ASN A 484 -5.45 1.28 -18.55
C ASN A 484 -5.05 1.65 -19.99
N THR A 485 -3.93 2.35 -20.14
CA THR A 485 -3.38 2.77 -21.44
C THR A 485 -2.75 1.64 -22.25
N ARG A 486 -2.52 0.47 -21.63
CA ARG A 486 -1.92 -0.71 -22.29
C ARG A 486 -2.95 -1.70 -22.83
N ASN A 487 -4.24 -1.40 -22.70
CA ASN A 487 -5.29 -2.25 -23.27
C ASN A 487 -5.17 -2.28 -24.80
N SER A 488 -5.22 -3.47 -25.41
CA SER A 488 -5.01 -3.63 -26.86
C SER A 488 -5.98 -2.81 -27.72
N ASN A 489 -7.21 -2.60 -27.27
CA ASN A 489 -8.23 -1.82 -27.99
C ASN A 489 -7.97 -0.30 -27.99
N TYR A 490 -7.08 0.18 -27.11
CA TYR A 490 -6.77 1.60 -26.94
C TYR A 490 -5.27 1.92 -27.07
N SER A 491 -4.43 0.89 -27.24
CA SER A 491 -2.97 1.01 -27.36
C SER A 491 -2.50 1.83 -28.57
N GLN A 492 -3.36 2.04 -29.56
CA GLN A 492 -3.11 2.87 -30.74
C GLN A 492 -3.17 4.38 -30.45
N TYR A 493 -3.76 4.79 -29.32
CA TYR A 493 -3.91 6.21 -28.99
C TYR A 493 -2.74 6.72 -28.16
N THR A 494 -2.35 7.98 -28.41
CA THR A 494 -1.39 8.69 -27.56
C THR A 494 -2.15 9.42 -26.45
N PHE A 495 -1.93 9.05 -25.19
CA PHE A 495 -2.61 9.68 -24.06
C PHE A 495 -1.85 10.90 -23.54
N ALA A 496 -2.31 12.08 -23.90
CA ALA A 496 -1.76 13.36 -23.47
C ALA A 496 -2.77 14.49 -23.69
N LYS A 497 -2.68 15.53 -22.88
CA LYS A 497 -3.46 16.76 -23.09
C LYS A 497 -2.97 17.46 -24.38
N PRO A 498 -3.86 17.85 -25.30
CA PRO A 498 -3.44 18.54 -26.53
C PRO A 498 -2.87 19.92 -26.22
N LYS A 499 -1.83 20.31 -26.95
CA LYS A 499 -1.25 21.66 -26.88
C LYS A 499 -2.00 22.59 -27.82
N LEU A 500 -2.62 23.61 -27.25
CA LEU A 500 -3.37 24.62 -28.01
C LEU A 500 -2.45 25.77 -28.45
N ASP A 501 -2.63 26.24 -29.68
CA ASP A 501 -2.01 27.46 -30.19
C ASP A 501 -2.82 28.72 -29.83
N ASN A 502 -2.36 29.90 -30.29
CA ASN A 502 -3.02 31.18 -30.04
C ASN A 502 -4.45 31.28 -30.63
N ASN A 503 -4.80 30.41 -31.58
CA ASN A 503 -6.11 30.33 -32.22
C ASN A 503 -7.00 29.25 -31.59
N ASN A 504 -6.61 28.68 -30.44
CA ASN A 504 -7.23 27.52 -29.79
C ASN A 504 -7.30 26.29 -30.71
N MET A 505 -6.32 26.11 -31.60
CA MET A 505 -6.20 24.97 -32.49
C MET A 505 -5.11 24.02 -31.99
N SER A 506 -5.16 22.77 -32.42
CA SER A 506 -4.09 21.79 -32.17
C SER A 506 -4.02 20.76 -33.27
N GLN A 507 -2.81 20.43 -33.72
CA GLN A 507 -2.56 19.31 -34.65
C GLN A 507 -2.26 18.00 -33.90
N ASP A 508 -2.34 18.02 -32.56
CA ASP A 508 -2.09 16.85 -31.73
C ASP A 508 -3.21 15.81 -31.90
N ASN A 509 -2.85 14.60 -32.34
CA ASN A 509 -3.73 13.43 -32.32
C ASN A 509 -3.57 12.69 -31.00
N THR A 510 -4.01 13.32 -29.91
CA THR A 510 -3.90 12.77 -28.55
C THR A 510 -5.27 12.62 -27.90
N VAL A 511 -5.37 11.72 -26.93
CA VAL A 511 -6.54 11.56 -26.06
C VAL A 511 -6.18 12.03 -24.66
N SER A 512 -6.92 12.99 -24.12
CA SER A 512 -6.65 13.45 -22.76
C SER A 512 -6.94 12.34 -21.74
N PRO A 513 -6.09 12.15 -20.71
CA PRO A 513 -6.26 11.03 -19.76
C PRO A 513 -7.62 11.01 -19.04
N ALA A 514 -8.20 12.19 -18.81
CA ALA A 514 -9.54 12.37 -18.29
C ALA A 514 -10.12 13.69 -18.83
N PHE A 515 -11.29 13.62 -19.42
CA PHE A 515 -12.02 14.80 -19.89
C PHE A 515 -13.53 14.61 -19.70
N ILE A 516 -14.28 15.70 -19.72
CA ILE A 516 -15.73 15.73 -19.61
C ILE A 516 -16.36 16.35 -20.85
N ILE A 517 -17.49 15.81 -21.27
CA ILE A 517 -18.28 16.30 -22.41
C ILE A 517 -19.40 17.18 -21.87
N ALA A 518 -19.57 18.35 -22.50
CA ALA A 518 -20.61 19.31 -22.18
C ALA A 518 -21.99 18.66 -22.31
N SER A 519 -22.92 19.11 -21.47
CA SER A 519 -24.33 18.74 -21.67
C SER A 519 -24.86 19.35 -22.96
N THR A 520 -26.06 18.93 -23.35
CA THR A 520 -26.81 19.52 -24.47
C THR A 520 -27.95 20.41 -23.99
N VAL A 521 -27.89 20.90 -22.75
CA VAL A 521 -28.87 21.83 -22.16
C VAL A 521 -28.78 23.20 -22.85
N GLY A 522 -29.90 23.74 -23.30
CA GLY A 522 -30.03 25.12 -23.75
C GLY A 522 -31.50 25.55 -23.85
N GLU A 523 -31.83 26.73 -23.32
CA GLU A 523 -33.11 27.41 -23.57
C GLU A 523 -33.30 27.62 -25.08
N GLY A 524 -34.40 27.09 -25.64
CA GLY A 524 -34.85 27.34 -27.01
C GLY A 524 -34.08 26.56 -28.09
N ASP A 525 -34.71 25.54 -28.69
CA ASP A 525 -34.40 24.88 -29.98
C ASP A 525 -32.93 24.48 -30.34
N HIS A 526 -31.94 24.73 -29.47
CA HIS A 526 -30.53 24.30 -29.60
C HIS A 526 -30.34 22.78 -29.41
N ALA A 527 -31.44 22.07 -29.12
CA ALA A 527 -31.56 20.62 -29.17
C ALA A 527 -31.64 20.07 -30.61
N LYS A 528 -31.78 20.93 -31.63
CA LYS A 528 -31.45 20.63 -33.03
C LYS A 528 -29.98 20.93 -33.23
N GLY A 529 -29.22 19.98 -33.78
CA GLY A 529 -27.77 20.00 -33.91
C GLY A 529 -27.12 21.39 -33.95
N ASN A 530 -26.12 21.58 -33.09
CA ASN A 530 -25.22 22.74 -33.13
C ASN A 530 -24.42 22.69 -34.45
N PHE A 531 -25.07 23.06 -35.54
CA PHE A 531 -24.51 23.25 -36.85
C PHE A 531 -23.74 24.56 -36.84
N TYR A 532 -22.44 24.45 -37.01
CA TYR A 532 -21.60 25.62 -37.25
C TYR A 532 -21.02 25.51 -38.64
N GLU A 533 -21.20 26.56 -39.43
CA GLU A 533 -20.74 26.62 -40.82
C GLU A 533 -19.21 26.63 -40.93
N SER A 534 -18.50 26.98 -39.85
CA SER A 534 -17.03 27.00 -39.81
C SER A 534 -16.45 26.47 -38.50
N ASN A 535 -15.24 25.93 -38.59
CA ASN A 535 -14.46 25.50 -37.42
C ASN A 535 -14.19 26.67 -36.45
N GLN A 536 -13.97 27.89 -36.96
CA GLN A 536 -13.77 29.08 -36.12
C GLN A 536 -14.98 29.35 -35.23
N ALA A 537 -16.18 29.35 -35.79
CA ALA A 537 -17.40 29.58 -35.02
C ALA A 537 -17.63 28.48 -33.97
N ALA A 538 -17.31 27.23 -34.31
CA ALA A 538 -17.36 26.10 -33.38
C ALA A 538 -16.39 26.26 -32.19
N ARG A 539 -15.14 26.70 -32.45
CA ARG A 539 -14.15 26.95 -31.39
C ARG A 539 -14.54 28.13 -30.51
N ASP A 540 -15.05 29.21 -31.10
CA ASP A 540 -15.49 30.39 -30.36
C ASP A 540 -16.69 30.08 -29.46
N TYR A 541 -17.59 29.22 -29.92
CA TYR A 541 -18.68 28.69 -29.11
C TYR A 541 -18.14 27.91 -27.90
N CYS A 542 -17.30 26.89 -28.12
CA CYS A 542 -16.78 26.10 -27.00
C CYS A 542 -15.94 26.94 -26.04
N LYS A 543 -15.15 27.90 -26.53
CA LYS A 543 -14.36 28.79 -25.66
C LYS A 543 -15.22 29.60 -24.68
N LYS A 544 -16.41 30.03 -25.11
CA LYS A 544 -17.35 30.82 -24.32
C LYS A 544 -18.29 29.97 -23.47
N TYR A 545 -18.38 28.67 -23.77
CA TYR A 545 -19.22 27.75 -23.05
C TYR A 545 -18.75 27.67 -21.59
N THR A 546 -19.71 27.67 -20.67
CA THR A 546 -19.51 27.48 -19.24
C THR A 546 -20.65 26.66 -18.70
N GLU A 547 -20.36 25.76 -17.77
CA GLU A 547 -21.36 24.90 -17.16
C GLU A 547 -20.95 24.60 -15.73
N THR A 548 -21.92 24.37 -14.85
CA THR A 548 -21.64 23.92 -13.48
C THR A 548 -22.17 22.50 -13.34
N ALA A 549 -21.28 21.57 -13.01
CA ALA A 549 -21.64 20.22 -12.68
C ALA A 549 -22.00 20.12 -11.20
N LYS A 550 -23.00 19.30 -10.87
CA LYS A 550 -23.34 18.92 -9.51
C LYS A 550 -23.01 17.45 -9.31
N THR A 551 -22.11 17.15 -8.39
CA THR A 551 -21.80 15.77 -8.01
C THR A 551 -22.97 15.15 -7.27
N ARG A 552 -22.94 13.83 -7.09
CA ARG A 552 -23.99 13.13 -6.36
C ARG A 552 -24.10 13.50 -4.88
N LYS A 553 -22.99 13.97 -4.27
CA LYS A 553 -22.97 14.56 -2.92
C LYS A 553 -23.57 15.98 -2.86
N GLY A 554 -23.95 16.53 -4.00
CA GLY A 554 -24.46 17.90 -4.11
C GLY A 554 -23.38 18.97 -4.19
N GLU A 555 -22.11 18.59 -4.37
CA GLU A 555 -21.02 19.55 -4.53
C GLU A 555 -21.07 20.16 -5.94
N ALA A 556 -20.94 21.48 -6.02
CA ALA A 556 -20.85 22.19 -7.29
C ALA A 556 -19.39 22.21 -7.78
N VAL A 557 -19.21 21.94 -9.07
CA VAL A 557 -17.93 22.00 -9.78
C VAL A 557 -18.10 22.91 -10.99
N GLU A 558 -17.53 24.12 -10.92
CA GLU A 558 -17.56 25.08 -12.02
C GLU A 558 -16.64 24.62 -13.16
N MET A 559 -17.21 24.46 -14.36
CA MET A 559 -16.50 24.00 -15.54
C MET A 559 -16.33 25.17 -16.52
N ASN A 560 -15.09 25.67 -16.63
CA ASN A 560 -14.66 26.66 -17.62
C ASN A 560 -13.73 26.04 -18.67
N GLY A 561 -13.02 26.82 -19.49
CA GLY A 561 -11.91 26.30 -20.33
C GLY A 561 -12.28 25.18 -21.32
N TRP A 562 -13.51 25.22 -21.84
CA TRP A 562 -14.01 24.26 -22.81
C TRP A 562 -13.36 24.45 -24.20
N ARG A 563 -13.18 23.34 -24.92
CA ARG A 563 -12.55 23.29 -26.24
C ARG A 563 -13.26 22.29 -27.16
N LEU A 564 -12.94 22.35 -28.45
CA LEU A 564 -13.25 21.22 -29.33
C LEU A 564 -12.41 19.99 -28.95
N PRO A 565 -12.88 18.78 -29.26
CA PRO A 565 -12.11 17.55 -29.08
C PRO A 565 -11.02 17.41 -30.15
N THR A 566 -10.00 16.60 -29.88
CA THR A 566 -9.11 16.08 -30.92
C THR A 566 -9.85 15.03 -31.77
N GLN A 567 -9.29 14.66 -32.92
CA GLN A 567 -9.86 13.57 -33.72
C GLN A 567 -9.93 12.25 -32.94
N ASP A 568 -8.89 11.94 -32.16
CA ASP A 568 -8.81 10.69 -31.42
C ASP A 568 -9.73 10.68 -30.19
N GLU A 569 -9.96 11.82 -29.54
CA GLU A 569 -11.00 11.95 -28.50
C GLU A 569 -12.38 11.64 -29.08
N VAL A 570 -12.72 12.16 -30.27
CA VAL A 570 -13.98 11.82 -30.94
C VAL A 570 -14.07 10.32 -31.23
N LYS A 571 -12.99 9.68 -31.73
CA LYS A 571 -12.97 8.23 -31.98
C LYS A 571 -13.19 7.42 -30.69
N VAL A 572 -12.59 7.82 -29.57
CA VAL A 572 -12.81 7.16 -28.28
C VAL A 572 -14.26 7.32 -27.84
N ILE A 573 -14.84 8.52 -27.90
CA ILE A 573 -16.24 8.77 -27.53
C ILE A 573 -17.19 7.93 -28.40
N LEU A 574 -17.00 7.92 -29.73
CA LEU A 574 -17.80 7.11 -30.66
C LEU A 574 -17.58 5.61 -30.46
N GLY A 575 -16.40 5.18 -30.01
CA GLY A 575 -16.14 3.81 -29.59
C GLY A 575 -17.01 3.40 -28.40
N LEU A 576 -17.18 4.30 -27.41
CA LEU A 576 -18.06 4.07 -26.26
C LEU A 576 -19.54 3.99 -26.67
N GLN A 577 -19.96 4.69 -27.73
CA GLN A 577 -21.32 4.63 -28.28
C GLN A 577 -21.69 3.25 -28.83
N LYS A 578 -20.72 2.51 -29.38
CA LYS A 578 -20.97 1.20 -30.02
C LYS A 578 -21.13 0.05 -29.03
N ILE A 579 -20.81 0.27 -27.76
CA ILE A 579 -20.90 -0.73 -26.70
C ILE A 579 -22.30 -0.63 -26.08
N ASP A 580 -23.22 -1.48 -26.56
CA ASP A 580 -24.64 -1.58 -26.15
C ASP A 580 -25.37 -0.21 -26.19
N GLU A 581 -25.74 0.21 -27.41
CA GLU A 581 -26.39 1.51 -27.71
C GLU A 581 -27.64 1.78 -26.85
N ALA A 582 -28.34 0.71 -26.42
CA ALA A 582 -29.53 0.83 -25.60
C ALA A 582 -29.23 1.36 -24.19
N LYS A 583 -28.01 1.20 -23.70
CA LYS A 583 -27.67 1.39 -22.29
C LYS A 583 -26.53 2.38 -22.06
N ASN A 584 -25.75 2.76 -23.07
CA ASN A 584 -24.84 3.91 -22.99
C ASN A 584 -25.54 5.26 -23.27
N ALA A 585 -24.95 6.36 -22.79
CA ALA A 585 -25.47 7.71 -23.03
C ALA A 585 -25.04 8.28 -24.40
N PHE A 586 -23.91 7.82 -24.93
CA PHE A 586 -23.26 8.41 -26.09
C PHE A 586 -24.11 8.26 -27.37
N GLY A 587 -24.95 7.23 -27.50
CA GLY A 587 -25.92 7.14 -28.60
C GLY A 587 -26.98 8.25 -28.63
N LYS A 588 -27.14 9.01 -27.54
CA LYS A 588 -28.04 10.18 -27.46
C LYS A 588 -27.28 11.50 -27.41
N VAL A 589 -26.04 11.50 -26.90
CA VAL A 589 -25.19 12.69 -26.86
C VAL A 589 -24.45 12.89 -28.19
N MET A 590 -24.12 11.83 -28.92
CA MET A 590 -23.35 11.87 -30.17
C MET A 590 -24.22 11.51 -31.40
N THR A 591 -25.13 12.40 -31.78
CA THR A 591 -26.11 12.16 -32.86
C THR A 591 -25.72 12.63 -34.26
N GLY A 592 -24.64 13.41 -34.38
CA GLY A 592 -24.22 14.04 -35.64
C GLY A 592 -23.45 13.11 -36.58
N GLU A 593 -23.49 13.45 -37.87
CA GLU A 593 -22.73 12.81 -38.95
C GLU A 593 -21.22 12.96 -38.79
N CYS A 594 -20.76 14.16 -38.42
CA CYS A 594 -19.35 14.42 -38.10
C CYS A 594 -19.24 15.59 -37.12
N TYR A 595 -18.10 15.73 -36.46
CA TYR A 595 -17.87 16.72 -35.40
C TYR A 595 -16.67 17.59 -35.71
N TRP A 596 -16.77 18.90 -35.46
CA TRP A 596 -15.61 19.79 -35.58
C TRP A 596 -14.52 19.44 -34.56
N THR A 597 -13.26 19.37 -35.00
CA THR A 597 -12.09 19.00 -34.20
C THR A 597 -11.05 20.13 -34.13
N LEU A 598 -10.14 20.03 -33.15
CA LEU A 598 -9.10 21.05 -32.88
C LEU A 598 -8.13 21.31 -34.03
N ASP A 599 -7.98 20.36 -34.95
CA ASP A 599 -7.08 20.46 -36.11
C ASP A 599 -7.66 21.31 -37.26
N GLY A 600 -8.91 21.78 -37.12
CA GLY A 600 -9.61 22.55 -38.14
C GLY A 600 -10.57 21.73 -38.99
N ASN A 601 -10.43 20.40 -38.93
CA ASN A 601 -11.21 19.48 -39.74
C ASN A 601 -12.48 19.04 -39.02
N THR A 602 -13.22 18.13 -39.67
CA THR A 602 -14.27 17.35 -39.03
C THR A 602 -13.75 15.94 -38.75
N SER A 603 -14.29 15.31 -37.70
CA SER A 603 -14.10 13.90 -37.43
C SER A 603 -14.45 13.04 -38.65
N GLY A 604 -13.97 11.80 -38.64
CA GLY A 604 -14.48 10.78 -39.55
C GLY A 604 -16.01 10.62 -39.46
N TYR A 605 -16.58 10.05 -40.51
CA TYR A 605 -18.02 9.83 -40.64
C TYR A 605 -18.55 8.90 -39.54
N ASN A 606 -19.58 9.36 -38.83
CA ASN A 606 -20.29 8.58 -37.83
C ASN A 606 -21.38 7.75 -38.51
N ASN A 607 -21.13 6.44 -38.66
CA ASN A 607 -22.11 5.51 -39.24
C ASN A 607 -23.40 5.40 -38.42
N ASP A 608 -23.36 5.74 -37.13
CA ASP A 608 -24.49 5.64 -36.21
C ASP A 608 -25.20 7.00 -36.04
N LYS A 609 -25.05 7.90 -37.03
CA LYS A 609 -25.67 9.24 -37.02
C LYS A 609 -27.19 9.16 -37.00
N LYS A 610 -27.80 10.17 -36.38
CA LYS A 610 -29.27 10.39 -36.36
C LYS A 610 -29.65 11.67 -37.10
N GLN A 611 -28.67 12.52 -37.39
CA GLN A 611 -28.83 13.81 -38.06
C GLN A 611 -27.62 14.07 -38.97
N ASP A 612 -27.88 14.58 -40.17
CA ASP A 612 -26.86 14.95 -41.15
C ASP A 612 -26.18 16.27 -40.80
N GLY A 613 -24.92 16.46 -41.20
CA GLY A 613 -24.17 17.71 -41.08
C GLY A 613 -23.05 17.74 -40.03
N LYS A 614 -22.47 18.93 -39.82
CA LYS A 614 -21.27 19.15 -38.99
C LYS A 614 -21.63 19.67 -37.60
N PHE A 615 -21.42 18.85 -36.58
CA PHE A 615 -21.84 19.11 -35.20
C PHE A 615 -20.70 19.66 -34.35
N VAL A 616 -21.08 20.28 -33.23
CA VAL A 616 -20.15 20.72 -32.19
C VAL A 616 -20.40 19.99 -30.88
N ARG A 617 -19.31 19.47 -30.31
CA ARG A 617 -19.26 18.92 -28.96
C ARG A 617 -18.08 19.56 -28.25
N CYS A 618 -18.37 20.21 -27.13
CA CYS A 618 -17.33 20.81 -26.32
C CYS A 618 -16.86 19.79 -25.27
N VAL A 619 -15.55 19.69 -25.10
CA VAL A 619 -14.90 18.88 -24.08
C VAL A 619 -14.01 19.75 -23.21
N ARG A 620 -13.79 19.31 -21.98
CA ARG A 620 -12.88 19.96 -21.02
C ARG A 620 -12.02 18.90 -20.35
N ASP A 621 -10.72 19.16 -20.28
CA ASP A 621 -9.79 18.32 -19.52
C ASP A 621 -10.04 18.45 -18.02
N LEU A 622 -10.16 17.32 -17.32
CA LEU A 622 -10.39 17.29 -15.88
C LEU A 622 -9.07 17.35 -15.10
N LYS A 623 -9.08 18.09 -13.99
CA LYS A 623 -8.00 18.08 -12.99
C LYS A 623 -8.19 16.92 -12.01
N LEU A 624 -7.11 16.57 -11.30
CA LEU A 624 -7.13 15.45 -10.35
C LEU A 624 -8.16 15.63 -9.22
N ASP A 625 -8.27 16.84 -8.68
CA ASP A 625 -9.24 17.18 -7.63
C ASP A 625 -10.70 17.13 -8.14
N GLU A 626 -10.94 17.51 -9.40
CA GLU A 626 -12.25 17.38 -10.04
C GLU A 626 -12.62 15.91 -10.26
N ILE A 627 -11.66 15.07 -10.68
CA ILE A 627 -11.84 13.62 -10.84
C ILE A 627 -12.23 12.99 -9.50
N GLU A 628 -11.47 13.27 -8.43
CA GLU A 628 -11.75 12.72 -7.11
C GLU A 628 -13.16 13.07 -6.62
N LYS A 629 -13.61 14.32 -6.82
CA LYS A 629 -14.98 14.75 -6.49
C LYS A 629 -16.04 14.02 -7.31
N ILE A 630 -15.80 13.85 -8.62
CA ILE A 630 -16.73 13.15 -9.51
C ILE A 630 -16.79 11.66 -9.21
N GLU A 631 -15.67 11.01 -8.85
CA GLU A 631 -15.64 9.59 -8.52
C GLU A 631 -16.16 9.29 -7.11
N ASN A 632 -16.10 10.25 -6.19
CA ASN A 632 -16.60 10.13 -4.83
C ASN A 632 -18.15 10.23 -4.78
N GLN A 633 -18.81 9.18 -5.25
CA GLN A 633 -20.27 9.13 -5.49
C GLN A 633 -21.13 8.86 -4.22
N ASP A 634 -20.57 8.98 -3.02
CA ASP A 634 -21.24 8.68 -1.73
C ASP A 634 -21.78 7.26 -1.60
N ILE A 635 -21.02 6.34 -2.18
CA ILE A 635 -21.33 4.94 -2.22
C ILE A 635 -20.50 4.28 -1.11
N GLU A 636 -20.99 4.34 0.14
CA GLU A 636 -20.38 3.65 1.29
C GLU A 636 -21.15 2.41 1.75
#